data_AF-A0A8S1TV68-F1
#
_entry.id   AF-A0A8S1TV68-F1
#
_cell.length_a   1.000
_cell.length_b   1.000
_cell.length_c   1.000
_cell.angle_alpha   90.00
_cell.angle_beta   90.00
_cell.angle_gamma   90.00
#
_symmetry.space_group_name_H-M   'P 1'
#
loop_
_entity.id
_entity.type
_entity.pdbx_description
1 polymer ?
#
loop_
_entity_poly.entity_id
_entity_poly.type
_entity_poly.pdbx_seq_one_letter_code
_entity_poly.pdbx_strand_id
1 'polypeptide(L)'
;MNSFQQNKRVCIAPFYKTEYEVYKWAQIYHRFLKVKIQVQINQNQIIYSYQGEALKSLLLDNQSDDNNQLFYNLEQIRNLDWKGLFGKNNQKTGFWNAYWNQQKLELVGGYLWNGSKIGNWIDLFQNYFCQSQVFEIGEYQENKKKGRWKYTFENIEIGGGSYFSEGEMNNIKIGKWIDLDDEFRSNKQVTYNGEYKFGKKVGRWDIYFRNEQNNAFQLIGGGFYDERGDGFKNGRWIELDEEFNCNKQVIFIGVYNNGKKIGKWDIWFRQEISQSFTSIGGGLYDEGNDGVKIGKWIDLDEGFYYEKQVTYNGEYKNGKKVGRWDIFLKKIQKVNFKKMGGGTYDQGIKKGQWIDLDEWFYIKKYVTWKGKYENGRKCGEWDIRYLDNSPITIIGGGTYGLGIKSGQWTDLEEQFNDKKQAIHKGKYQNGKKVGRWDILYRNNQTGEFTTMQNILYKVCNQNVQVEVVITIKVLKKDIGLIQRRNLILKNNQLLQVNMKMVKKLVNGINFNIMNNKNIFGRDLWSMIYSEIKYIKKKISKKQSIKGNRKIPEKQVDGISIVEINNRNQLQNDKSISGGGLYDEGNDGMKIGKWIDLDEGFYYGQYVTYNGEYKNGKKVGRWDILYRKNQTGEFTTIGGGNYDEGGIKIGEWTDLVGKFDINQKLIIAGKYENGKKIGQWDKFQYHEQQEYFWQGSVVYDLFGNKIYQKEKYNLINSFIQLVRNSLQRAIEKFQKGRQMGYLFGGGLYDERGNGIKRGLWIDLHYPVFCDKQVFIIGEYKNGKKTGKWRVSYNNQQPYIEIGYGYYAENGNKIGQWNDLYQGFNQHKQITYKGEYRNGHKIGRWDIYYRDTLKDAFIEIGGGLYDEGDSIKIGKWIDLDEGFNYYKQVTYKGFYVNGKKVGRWDIEFKRDDSQQFSLIGGGLYDLEGSGEKIGSWIELDAQFDNQKQETYIGVYNNGQKVGFWDLLVYYQDNYYWQDSNLYDIFENCKVQQIILFPKIVYKGKFKNCKKFGRWDIEYRKDNCKPIEQIGGGSYDEEGNGVKIGQWIEVDENFNNNQTIYDGYYNNGQKVGVWVKKQRE
;
A
#
# COMPACT_ATOMS: atom_id res chain seq x y z
N MET A 1 -14.58 -38.87 53.30
CA MET A 1 -13.25 -39.04 53.92
C MET A 1 -12.48 -37.74 53.75
N ASN A 2 -12.48 -36.91 54.78
CA ASN A 2 -11.57 -35.77 54.93
C ASN A 2 -10.20 -36.32 55.36
N SER A 3 -9.09 -35.83 54.78
CA SER A 3 -7.97 -35.24 55.53
C SER A 3 -6.69 -35.04 54.68
N PHE A 4 -5.97 -33.96 55.01
CA PHE A 4 -4.58 -33.63 54.69
C PHE A 4 -4.22 -33.09 53.29
N GLN A 5 -4.41 -31.77 53.10
CA GLN A 5 -3.50 -30.96 52.29
C GLN A 5 -2.46 -30.29 53.20
N GLN A 6 -1.22 -30.76 53.14
CA GLN A 6 -0.07 -30.07 53.70
C GLN A 6 0.35 -28.92 52.78
N ASN A 7 0.56 -27.74 53.38
CA ASN A 7 1.18 -26.58 52.78
C ASN A 7 2.61 -26.88 52.31
N LYS A 8 2.78 -27.30 51.05
CA LYS A 8 4.07 -27.22 50.36
C LYS A 8 4.21 -25.82 49.76
N ARG A 9 5.13 -25.02 50.31
CA ARG A 9 5.66 -23.82 49.63
C ARG A 9 6.30 -24.28 48.31
N VAL A 10 5.62 -24.03 47.20
CA VAL A 10 6.16 -24.26 45.86
C VAL A 10 7.19 -23.16 45.59
N CYS A 11 8.47 -23.53 45.52
CA CYS A 11 9.50 -22.67 44.95
C CYS A 11 9.19 -22.47 43.46
N ILE A 12 8.66 -21.31 43.09
CA ILE A 12 8.43 -20.95 41.68
C ILE A 12 9.80 -20.80 41.01
N ALA A 13 10.10 -21.64 40.03
CA ALA A 13 11.31 -21.52 39.22
C ALA A 13 11.34 -20.12 38.55
N PRO A 14 12.45 -19.37 38.63
CA PRO A 14 12.43 -17.92 38.45
C PRO A 14 12.17 -17.42 37.02
N PHE A 15 12.12 -18.28 36.00
CA PHE A 15 11.91 -17.88 34.60
C PHE A 15 11.21 -18.98 33.80
N TYR A 16 10.00 -18.70 33.31
CA TYR A 16 9.31 -19.57 32.35
C TYR A 16 9.26 -18.90 30.99
N LYS A 17 9.73 -19.59 29.95
CA LYS A 17 9.68 -19.15 28.56
C LYS A 17 8.98 -20.22 27.74
N THR A 18 7.96 -19.82 27.00
CA THR A 18 7.18 -20.73 26.13
C THR A 18 6.91 -20.05 24.78
N GLU A 19 6.59 -20.86 23.78
CA GLU A 19 6.23 -20.38 22.44
C GLU A 19 4.75 -20.61 22.17
N TYR A 20 4.07 -19.60 21.62
CA TYR A 20 2.67 -19.70 21.19
C TYR A 20 2.55 -19.37 19.71
N GLU A 21 1.66 -20.08 19.01
CA GLU A 21 1.31 -19.76 17.62
C GLU A 21 0.19 -18.71 17.59
N VAL A 22 0.40 -17.63 16.85
CA VAL A 22 -0.56 -16.55 16.62
C VAL A 22 -0.55 -16.16 15.14
N TYR A 23 -1.56 -15.42 14.70
CA TYR A 23 -1.61 -14.90 13.33
C TYR A 23 -0.89 -13.56 13.19
N LYS A 24 -0.20 -13.36 12.06
CA LYS A 24 0.43 -12.11 11.64
C LYS A 24 -0.08 -11.73 10.27
N TRP A 25 -0.63 -10.52 10.14
CA TRP A 25 -0.95 -9.98 8.83
C TRP A 25 0.34 -9.69 8.04
N ALA A 26 0.51 -10.35 6.91
CA ALA A 26 1.69 -10.19 6.06
C ALA A 26 1.31 -9.33 4.86
N GLN A 27 1.50 -8.02 4.98
CA GLN A 27 1.06 -7.00 4.01
C GLN A 27 1.51 -7.30 2.57
N ILE A 28 2.70 -7.86 2.38
CA ILE A 28 3.25 -8.22 1.06
C ILE A 28 2.41 -9.29 0.35
N TYR A 29 1.83 -10.22 1.12
CA TYR A 29 1.07 -11.36 0.62
C TYR A 29 -0.43 -11.15 0.69
N HIS A 30 -0.89 -10.13 1.41
CA HIS A 30 -2.30 -9.90 1.72
C HIS A 30 -2.98 -11.14 2.35
N ARG A 31 -2.28 -11.86 3.24
CA ARG A 31 -2.80 -13.01 4.00
C ARG A 31 -2.28 -13.05 5.43
N PHE A 32 -2.95 -13.80 6.28
CA PHE A 32 -2.44 -14.12 7.61
C PHE A 32 -1.38 -15.23 7.52
N LEU A 33 -0.29 -15.05 8.24
CA LEU A 33 0.73 -16.07 8.47
C LEU A 33 0.66 -16.53 9.91
N LYS A 34 0.71 -17.83 10.12
CA LYS A 34 0.94 -18.40 11.45
C LYS A 34 2.40 -18.15 11.85
N VAL A 35 2.59 -17.50 12.97
CA VAL A 35 3.91 -17.18 13.52
C VAL A 35 4.01 -17.60 14.97
N LYS A 36 5.21 -17.99 15.40
CA LYS A 36 5.48 -18.26 16.81
C LYS A 36 5.97 -17.00 17.51
N ILE A 37 5.38 -16.70 18.66
CA ILE A 37 5.83 -15.66 19.59
C ILE A 37 6.43 -16.30 20.82
N GLN A 38 7.33 -15.58 21.48
CA GLN A 38 7.91 -15.99 22.75
C GLN A 38 7.20 -15.24 23.88
N VAL A 39 6.65 -15.98 24.83
CA VAL A 39 6.06 -15.45 26.06
C VAL A 39 7.01 -15.77 27.21
N GLN A 40 7.53 -14.73 27.84
CA GLN A 40 8.43 -14.83 28.98
C GLN A 40 7.70 -14.34 30.23
N ILE A 41 7.65 -15.18 31.26
CA ILE A 41 7.06 -14.88 32.55
C ILE A 41 8.20 -14.74 33.56
N ASN A 42 8.36 -13.53 34.07
CA ASN A 42 9.26 -13.17 35.16
C ASN A 42 8.43 -12.95 36.43
N GLN A 43 9.07 -12.84 37.60
CA GLN A 43 8.38 -12.71 38.90
C GLN A 43 7.26 -11.65 38.91
N ASN A 44 7.46 -10.51 38.22
CA ASN A 44 6.50 -9.40 38.23
C ASN A 44 6.02 -9.00 36.83
N GLN A 45 6.29 -9.79 35.77
CA GLN A 45 6.02 -9.34 34.40
C GLN A 45 5.83 -10.48 33.40
N ILE A 46 4.82 -10.37 32.53
CA ILE A 46 4.68 -11.16 31.31
C ILE A 46 5.16 -10.31 30.14
N ILE A 47 6.07 -10.84 29.33
CA ILE A 47 6.61 -10.18 28.14
C ILE A 47 6.27 -11.04 26.91
N TYR A 48 5.50 -10.48 26.00
CA TYR A 48 5.27 -11.04 24.68
C TYR A 48 6.32 -10.48 23.74
N SER A 49 7.01 -11.35 23.00
CA SER A 49 8.05 -10.94 22.05
C SER A 49 7.98 -11.72 20.75
N TYR A 50 8.40 -11.09 19.66
CA TYR A 50 8.47 -11.70 18.33
C TYR A 50 9.77 -11.27 17.66
N GLN A 51 10.58 -12.23 17.22
CA GLN A 51 11.89 -11.96 16.62
C GLN A 51 12.81 -11.07 17.49
N GLY A 52 12.72 -11.21 18.82
CA GLY A 52 13.49 -10.42 19.78
C GLY A 52 12.91 -9.04 20.10
N GLU A 53 11.92 -8.56 19.35
CA GLU A 53 11.18 -7.33 19.65
C GLU A 53 10.15 -7.61 20.74
N ALA A 54 10.19 -6.88 21.85
CA ALA A 54 9.14 -6.91 22.86
C ALA A 54 7.88 -6.21 22.29
N LEU A 55 6.82 -6.98 22.13
CA LEU A 55 5.54 -6.52 21.57
C LEU A 55 4.66 -5.88 22.63
N LYS A 56 4.61 -6.52 23.80
CA LYS A 56 3.79 -6.10 24.93
C LYS A 56 4.40 -6.59 26.22
N SER A 57 4.25 -5.77 27.25
CA SER A 57 4.66 -6.14 28.58
C SER A 57 3.56 -5.81 29.59
N LEU A 58 3.23 -6.80 30.43
CA LEU A 58 2.19 -6.73 31.45
C LEU A 58 2.83 -6.93 32.81
N LEU A 59 2.60 -6.03 33.76
CA LEU A 59 3.03 -6.21 35.15
C LEU A 59 2.11 -7.21 35.85
N LEU A 60 2.70 -8.21 36.52
CA LEU A 60 2.03 -9.18 37.40
C LEU A 60 1.88 -8.57 38.80
N ASP A 61 1.28 -7.40 38.92
CA ASP A 61 0.95 -6.87 40.25
C ASP A 61 -0.24 -7.67 40.80
N ASN A 62 0.04 -8.71 41.60
CA ASN A 62 -0.95 -9.61 42.19
C ASN A 62 -2.07 -9.95 41.19
N GLN A 63 -1.77 -10.60 40.07
CA GLN A 63 -2.80 -11.08 39.13
C GLN A 63 -2.77 -12.61 39.10
N SER A 64 -3.91 -13.25 39.35
CA SER A 64 -4.05 -14.70 39.36
C SER A 64 -4.04 -15.27 37.94
N ASP A 65 -3.88 -16.60 37.85
CA ASP A 65 -3.75 -17.43 36.64
C ASP A 65 -4.89 -17.31 35.60
N ASP A 66 -5.94 -16.52 35.84
CA ASP A 66 -7.03 -16.26 34.90
C ASP A 66 -6.64 -15.31 33.74
N ASN A 67 -5.36 -14.91 33.68
CA ASN A 67 -4.78 -14.04 32.66
C ASN A 67 -4.39 -14.76 31.35
N ASN A 68 -4.97 -15.92 31.06
CA ASN A 68 -4.92 -16.52 29.72
C ASN A 68 -5.83 -15.73 28.75
N GLN A 69 -5.59 -14.42 28.62
CA GLN A 69 -6.13 -13.64 27.54
C GLN A 69 -5.53 -14.20 26.25
N LEU A 70 -6.34 -15.00 25.54
CA LEU A 70 -5.98 -15.56 24.25
C LEU A 70 -5.90 -14.40 23.26
N PHE A 71 -4.68 -14.02 22.90
CA PHE A 71 -4.43 -13.17 21.75
C PHE A 71 -4.34 -14.05 20.52
N TYR A 72 -5.22 -13.81 19.54
CA TYR A 72 -5.25 -14.60 18.31
C TYR A 72 -4.25 -14.08 17.28
N ASN A 73 -3.91 -12.80 17.34
CA ASN A 73 -2.99 -12.19 16.38
C ASN A 73 -2.02 -11.17 17.01
N LEU A 74 -0.93 -10.89 16.30
CA LEU A 74 0.13 -9.96 16.73
C LEU A 74 -0.36 -8.53 16.98
N GLU A 75 -1.36 -8.04 16.25
CA GLU A 75 -1.87 -6.68 16.44
C GLU A 75 -2.67 -6.56 17.74
N GLN A 76 -3.45 -7.58 18.10
CA GLN A 76 -4.10 -7.62 19.41
C GLN A 76 -3.08 -7.57 20.53
N ILE A 77 -1.98 -8.33 20.42
CA ILE A 77 -0.90 -8.27 21.42
C ILE A 77 -0.35 -6.86 21.54
N ARG A 78 -0.09 -6.16 20.43
CA ARG A 78 0.51 -4.83 20.47
C ARG A 78 -0.45 -3.74 20.94
N ASN A 79 -1.71 -3.82 20.52
CA ASN A 79 -2.59 -2.66 20.49
C ASN A 79 -3.75 -2.76 21.47
N LEU A 80 -4.14 -3.97 21.89
CA LEU A 80 -5.29 -4.18 22.75
C LEU A 80 -4.90 -4.14 24.23
N ASP A 81 -5.41 -3.16 24.96
CA ASP A 81 -5.29 -3.07 26.41
C ASP A 81 -6.66 -3.14 27.08
N TRP A 82 -6.73 -3.74 28.26
CA TRP A 82 -7.92 -3.78 29.09
C TRP A 82 -7.62 -3.10 30.42
N LYS A 83 -8.49 -2.18 30.84
CA LYS A 83 -8.39 -1.48 32.13
C LYS A 83 -9.68 -1.61 32.91
N GLY A 84 -9.60 -2.08 34.15
CA GLY A 84 -10.74 -2.20 35.06
C GLY A 84 -10.29 -2.45 36.49
N LEU A 85 -11.24 -2.70 37.38
CA LEU A 85 -10.96 -3.01 38.77
C LEU A 85 -10.80 -4.52 38.97
N PHE A 86 -9.87 -4.89 39.83
CA PHE A 86 -9.72 -6.25 40.32
C PHE A 86 -10.33 -6.36 41.72
N GLY A 87 -11.12 -7.41 41.93
CA GLY A 87 -11.72 -7.73 43.22
C GLY A 87 -10.80 -8.59 44.10
N LYS A 88 -11.37 -9.21 45.13
CA LYS A 88 -10.66 -10.22 45.94
C LYS A 88 -10.21 -11.38 45.04
N ASN A 89 -9.03 -11.94 45.32
CA ASN A 89 -8.41 -13.01 44.52
C ASN A 89 -8.07 -12.64 43.07
N ASN A 90 -7.92 -11.33 42.78
CA ASN A 90 -7.49 -10.81 41.49
C ASN A 90 -8.42 -11.15 40.33
N GLN A 91 -9.69 -11.39 40.63
CA GLN A 91 -10.73 -11.57 39.62
C GLN A 91 -11.15 -10.22 39.06
N LYS A 92 -11.45 -10.17 37.76
CA LYS A 92 -12.00 -8.95 37.13
C LYS A 92 -13.35 -8.62 37.76
N THR A 93 -13.56 -7.38 38.21
CA THR A 93 -14.84 -6.93 38.78
C THR A 93 -15.22 -5.55 38.23
N GLY A 94 -16.50 -5.23 38.26
CA GLY A 94 -17.01 -3.93 37.79
C GLY A 94 -16.88 -3.74 36.29
N PHE A 95 -16.91 -2.49 35.83
CA PHE A 95 -16.80 -2.15 34.41
C PHE A 95 -15.35 -2.21 33.94
N TRP A 96 -15.15 -2.81 32.78
CA TRP A 96 -13.84 -2.94 32.14
C TRP A 96 -13.85 -2.20 30.82
N ASN A 97 -12.82 -1.42 30.56
CA ASN A 97 -12.66 -0.64 29.34
C ASN A 97 -11.59 -1.29 28.45
N ALA A 98 -11.93 -1.62 27.21
CA ALA A 98 -10.97 -2.03 26.20
C ALA A 98 -10.41 -0.78 25.51
N TYR A 99 -9.13 -0.82 25.16
CA TYR A 99 -8.44 0.23 24.43
C TYR A 99 -7.74 -0.42 23.24
N TRP A 100 -7.92 0.12 22.05
CA TRP A 100 -7.17 -0.25 20.86
C TRP A 100 -6.28 0.91 20.46
N ASN A 101 -4.95 0.73 20.43
CA ASN A 101 -4.01 1.83 20.18
C ASN A 101 -4.25 3.03 21.12
N GLN A 102 -4.49 2.76 22.40
CA GLN A 102 -4.82 3.76 23.43
C GLN A 102 -6.16 4.49 23.22
N GLN A 103 -6.91 4.21 22.15
CA GLN A 103 -8.26 4.71 21.95
C GLN A 103 -9.24 3.79 22.68
N LYS A 104 -10.06 4.38 23.56
CA LYS A 104 -11.09 3.65 24.29
C LYS A 104 -12.12 3.11 23.30
N LEU A 105 -12.39 1.82 23.35
CA LEU A 105 -13.51 1.19 22.66
C LEU A 105 -14.75 1.38 23.55
N GLU A 106 -15.83 1.92 22.98
CA GLU A 106 -17.06 2.20 23.72
C GLU A 106 -17.80 0.90 24.11
N LEU A 107 -18.60 0.94 25.19
CA LEU A 107 -19.61 -0.06 25.56
C LEU A 107 -19.11 -1.50 25.82
N VAL A 108 -18.14 -1.66 26.70
CA VAL A 108 -17.69 -2.97 27.21
C VAL A 108 -18.35 -3.27 28.57
N GLY A 109 -18.91 -4.48 28.72
CA GLY A 109 -19.80 -4.85 29.83
C GLY A 109 -19.15 -4.87 31.23
N GLY A 110 -19.86 -5.46 32.20
CA GLY A 110 -19.43 -5.53 33.60
C GLY A 110 -19.14 -6.96 34.07
N TYR A 111 -18.16 -7.12 34.95
CA TYR A 111 -17.88 -8.37 35.66
C TYR A 111 -18.51 -8.36 37.05
N LEU A 112 -19.11 -9.49 37.45
CA LEU A 112 -19.52 -9.76 38.81
C LEU A 112 -18.31 -9.88 39.76
N TRP A 113 -18.58 -9.83 41.06
CA TRP A 113 -17.57 -9.98 42.12
C TRP A 113 -16.81 -11.32 42.07
N ASN A 114 -17.38 -12.33 41.40
CA ASN A 114 -16.79 -13.65 41.21
C ASN A 114 -16.02 -13.79 39.87
N GLY A 115 -15.77 -12.70 39.15
CA GLY A 115 -15.07 -12.74 37.85
C GLY A 115 -15.93 -13.05 36.64
N SER A 116 -17.25 -13.26 36.81
CA SER A 116 -18.12 -13.65 35.70
C SER A 116 -18.64 -12.46 34.88
N LYS A 117 -18.55 -12.54 33.55
CA LYS A 117 -19.19 -11.58 32.63
C LYS A 117 -20.71 -11.63 32.78
N ILE A 118 -21.34 -10.46 32.89
CA ILE A 118 -22.80 -10.29 32.90
C ILE A 118 -23.24 -9.07 32.08
N GLY A 119 -24.49 -9.07 31.63
CA GLY A 119 -25.12 -7.93 30.94
C GLY A 119 -24.76 -7.85 29.46
N ASN A 120 -24.91 -6.67 28.85
CA ASN A 120 -24.56 -6.46 27.44
C ASN A 120 -23.06 -6.27 27.25
N TRP A 121 -22.50 -6.91 26.23
CA TRP A 121 -21.08 -6.90 25.90
C TRP A 121 -20.83 -6.59 24.44
N ILE A 122 -19.67 -5.98 24.21
CA ILE A 122 -19.00 -5.88 22.91
C ILE A 122 -17.70 -6.69 23.04
N ASP A 123 -17.67 -7.86 22.44
CA ASP A 123 -16.46 -8.67 22.31
C ASP A 123 -15.75 -8.34 20.99
N LEU A 124 -14.42 -8.40 21.01
CA LEU A 124 -13.62 -8.33 19.78
C LEU A 124 -13.73 -9.66 19.06
N PHE A 125 -14.01 -9.62 17.75
CA PHE A 125 -13.95 -10.81 16.92
C PHE A 125 -12.54 -11.41 16.99
N GLN A 126 -12.42 -12.74 16.86
CA GLN A 126 -11.14 -13.45 16.98
C GLN A 126 -10.04 -12.83 16.11
N ASN A 127 -10.39 -12.39 14.90
CA ASN A 127 -9.47 -11.73 13.97
C ASN A 127 -9.64 -10.22 13.97
N TYR A 128 -9.84 -9.60 15.13
CA TYR A 128 -9.83 -8.15 15.26
C TYR A 128 -8.42 -7.59 14.99
N PHE A 129 -8.28 -6.72 13.98
CA PHE A 129 -7.04 -6.02 13.62
C PHE A 129 -7.36 -4.73 12.85
N CYS A 130 -6.34 -3.96 12.45
CA CYS A 130 -6.56 -2.65 11.83
C CYS A 130 -7.40 -2.67 10.53
N GLN A 131 -7.50 -3.79 9.81
CA GLN A 131 -8.36 -3.91 8.62
C GLN A 131 -9.65 -4.73 8.86
N SER A 132 -9.83 -5.25 10.07
CA SER A 132 -11.03 -5.98 10.50
C SER A 132 -11.39 -5.58 11.92
N GLN A 133 -12.13 -4.47 12.04
CA GLN A 133 -12.66 -4.01 13.32
C GLN A 133 -14.06 -4.57 13.55
N VAL A 134 -14.17 -5.90 13.55
CA VAL A 134 -15.44 -6.61 13.77
C VAL A 134 -15.67 -6.81 15.26
N PHE A 135 -16.86 -6.46 15.72
CA PHE A 135 -17.31 -6.70 17.08
C PHE A 135 -18.44 -7.71 17.13
N GLU A 136 -18.51 -8.50 18.19
CA GLU A 136 -19.66 -9.32 18.54
C GLU A 136 -20.42 -8.66 19.70
N ILE A 137 -21.69 -8.35 19.52
CA ILE A 137 -22.50 -7.62 20.49
C ILE A 137 -23.64 -8.51 20.95
N GLY A 138 -23.77 -8.74 22.26
CA GLY A 138 -24.86 -9.52 22.84
C GLY A 138 -24.82 -9.57 24.36
N GLU A 139 -25.66 -10.41 24.96
CA GLU A 139 -25.78 -10.53 26.42
C GLU A 139 -24.96 -11.71 26.95
N TYR A 140 -24.22 -11.48 28.04
CA TYR A 140 -23.65 -12.52 28.87
C TYR A 140 -24.48 -12.74 30.14
N GLN A 141 -24.64 -13.99 30.53
CA GLN A 141 -25.12 -14.41 31.84
C GLN A 141 -24.10 -15.42 32.42
N GLU A 142 -23.37 -15.02 33.45
CA GLU A 142 -22.38 -15.86 34.13
C GLU A 142 -21.31 -16.47 33.19
N ASN A 143 -20.63 -15.63 32.39
CA ASN A 143 -19.67 -16.04 31.34
C ASN A 143 -20.26 -16.81 30.15
N LYS A 144 -21.59 -16.94 30.06
CA LYS A 144 -22.26 -17.63 28.96
C LYS A 144 -22.96 -16.63 28.05
N LYS A 145 -22.72 -16.73 26.75
CA LYS A 145 -23.44 -15.97 25.72
C LYS A 145 -24.91 -16.42 25.72
N LYS A 146 -25.82 -15.46 25.83
CA LYS A 146 -27.27 -15.66 25.89
C LYS A 146 -27.97 -14.82 24.82
N GLY A 147 -29.07 -15.37 24.29
CA GLY A 147 -29.96 -14.63 23.40
C GLY A 147 -29.31 -14.27 22.06
N ARG A 148 -29.75 -13.15 21.47
CA ARG A 148 -29.26 -12.66 20.18
C ARG A 148 -27.89 -12.02 20.31
N TRP A 149 -26.98 -12.45 19.44
CA TRP A 149 -25.65 -11.89 19.25
C TRP A 149 -25.52 -11.40 17.81
N LYS A 150 -25.06 -10.17 17.62
CA LYS A 150 -24.87 -9.56 16.30
C LYS A 150 -23.41 -9.25 16.03
N TYR A 151 -23.01 -9.39 14.77
CA TYR A 151 -21.71 -8.93 14.31
C TYR A 151 -21.85 -7.51 13.78
N THR A 152 -20.96 -6.61 14.20
CA THR A 152 -20.89 -5.24 13.66
C THR A 152 -19.51 -4.96 13.09
N PHE A 153 -19.46 -4.37 11.90
CA PHE A 153 -18.24 -3.90 11.26
C PHE A 153 -18.44 -2.44 10.85
N GLU A 154 -17.58 -1.55 11.32
CA GLU A 154 -17.74 -0.09 11.17
C GLU A 154 -19.15 0.39 11.56
N ASN A 155 -19.63 -0.10 12.71
CA ASN A 155 -20.95 0.20 13.27
C ASN A 155 -22.16 -0.29 12.45
N ILE A 156 -21.94 -1.06 11.38
CA ILE A 156 -23.01 -1.67 10.57
C ILE A 156 -23.19 -3.13 11.03
N GLU A 157 -24.43 -3.54 11.33
CA GLU A 157 -24.76 -4.95 11.58
C GLU A 157 -24.57 -5.76 10.29
N ILE A 158 -23.66 -6.72 10.32
CA ILE A 158 -23.27 -7.56 9.17
C ILE A 158 -23.62 -9.04 9.36
N GLY A 159 -24.07 -9.45 10.54
CA GLY A 159 -24.45 -10.83 10.79
C GLY A 159 -24.79 -11.11 12.25
N GLY A 160 -24.75 -12.40 12.63
CA GLY A 160 -25.07 -12.88 13.97
C GLY A 160 -26.17 -13.94 14.00
N GLY A 161 -26.63 -14.28 15.20
CA GLY A 161 -27.68 -15.27 15.45
C GLY A 161 -28.00 -15.38 16.94
N SER A 162 -28.50 -16.53 17.40
CA SER A 162 -28.86 -16.72 18.82
C SER A 162 -28.11 -17.86 19.48
N TYR A 163 -27.78 -17.69 20.76
CA TYR A 163 -27.24 -18.73 21.62
C TYR A 163 -28.32 -19.32 22.54
N PHE A 164 -28.27 -20.63 22.74
CA PHE A 164 -29.12 -21.33 23.70
C PHE A 164 -28.67 -21.01 25.12
N SER A 165 -29.62 -20.76 26.02
CA SER A 165 -29.34 -20.26 27.37
C SER A 165 -29.82 -21.14 28.52
N GLU A 166 -30.36 -22.33 28.25
CA GLU A 166 -30.87 -23.23 29.28
C GLU A 166 -29.93 -24.43 29.51
N GLY A 167 -29.67 -24.75 30.79
CA GLY A 167 -28.91 -25.94 31.20
C GLY A 167 -27.38 -25.82 31.17
N GLU A 168 -26.69 -26.96 31.12
CA GLU A 168 -25.22 -27.05 31.10
C GLU A 168 -24.61 -26.77 29.70
N MET A 169 -25.44 -26.73 28.67
CA MET A 169 -25.07 -26.55 27.27
C MET A 169 -24.88 -25.06 26.92
N ASN A 170 -23.78 -24.48 27.40
CA ASN A 170 -23.51 -23.04 27.25
C ASN A 170 -22.80 -22.72 25.92
N ASN A 171 -23.01 -21.49 25.41
CA ASN A 171 -22.38 -20.98 24.18
C ASN A 171 -22.69 -21.81 22.92
N ILE A 172 -23.83 -22.51 22.90
CA ILE A 172 -24.27 -23.29 21.75
C ILE A 172 -25.09 -22.41 20.80
N LYS A 173 -24.60 -22.23 19.57
CA LYS A 173 -25.33 -21.55 18.48
C LYS A 173 -26.60 -22.35 18.13
N ILE A 174 -27.72 -21.65 17.96
CA ILE A 174 -29.02 -22.22 17.56
C ILE A 174 -29.75 -21.32 16.57
N GLY A 175 -30.63 -21.90 15.75
CA GLY A 175 -31.50 -21.20 14.82
C GLY A 175 -30.73 -20.59 13.65
N LYS A 176 -31.29 -19.54 13.05
CA LYS A 176 -30.68 -18.86 11.90
C LYS A 176 -29.46 -18.05 12.31
N TRP A 177 -28.38 -18.18 11.53
CA TRP A 177 -27.12 -17.50 11.73
C TRP A 177 -26.57 -16.94 10.42
N ILE A 178 -25.88 -15.80 10.54
CA ILE A 178 -24.99 -15.23 9.55
C ILE A 178 -23.60 -15.24 10.16
N ASP A 179 -22.80 -16.26 9.84
CA ASP A 179 -21.40 -16.33 10.26
C ASP A 179 -20.52 -15.48 9.33
N LEU A 180 -19.41 -14.99 9.86
CA LEU A 180 -18.37 -14.33 9.07
C LEU A 180 -17.27 -15.33 8.72
N ASP A 181 -16.61 -15.12 7.57
CA ASP A 181 -15.34 -15.79 7.29
C ASP A 181 -14.31 -15.46 8.37
N ASP A 182 -13.43 -16.41 8.68
CA ASP A 182 -12.40 -16.19 9.70
C ASP A 182 -11.54 -14.97 9.33
N GLU A 183 -11.21 -14.77 8.05
CA GLU A 183 -10.43 -13.61 7.62
C GLU A 183 -11.30 -12.43 7.16
N PHE A 184 -12.53 -12.29 7.67
CA PHE A 184 -13.41 -11.17 7.33
C PHE A 184 -12.68 -9.84 7.52
N ARG A 185 -12.63 -9.00 6.48
CA ARG A 185 -11.96 -7.68 6.48
C ARG A 185 -12.49 -6.82 5.33
N SER A 186 -12.08 -5.55 5.27
CA SER A 186 -12.59 -4.60 4.26
C SER A 186 -12.60 -5.11 2.81
N ASN A 187 -11.58 -5.88 2.39
CA ASN A 187 -11.46 -6.46 1.03
C ASN A 187 -11.81 -7.97 0.92
N LYS A 188 -12.31 -8.58 1.99
CA LYS A 188 -12.81 -9.97 2.06
C LYS A 188 -14.03 -9.99 2.98
N GLN A 189 -15.18 -9.54 2.47
CA GLN A 189 -16.42 -9.53 3.24
C GLN A 189 -17.29 -10.71 2.81
N VAL A 190 -16.96 -11.88 3.34
CA VAL A 190 -17.68 -13.14 3.08
C VAL A 190 -18.53 -13.50 4.30
N THR A 191 -19.80 -13.82 4.08
CA THR A 191 -20.70 -14.33 5.12
C THR A 191 -21.31 -15.67 4.73
N TYR A 192 -21.67 -16.45 5.74
CA TYR A 192 -22.31 -17.76 5.60
C TYR A 192 -23.65 -17.73 6.31
N ASN A 193 -24.74 -17.88 5.56
CA ASN A 193 -26.09 -17.77 6.08
C ASN A 193 -26.71 -19.16 6.14
N GLY A 194 -27.18 -19.60 7.29
CA GLY A 194 -27.85 -20.89 7.43
C GLY A 194 -28.39 -21.13 8.83
N GLU A 195 -28.59 -22.39 9.19
CA GLU A 195 -29.17 -22.77 10.48
C GLU A 195 -28.21 -23.65 11.30
N TYR A 196 -28.21 -23.39 12.61
CA TYR A 196 -27.55 -24.20 13.62
C TYR A 196 -28.58 -24.98 14.44
N LYS A 197 -28.27 -26.25 14.70
CA LYS A 197 -28.98 -27.11 15.64
C LYS A 197 -27.96 -27.72 16.60
N PHE A 198 -28.09 -27.43 17.89
CA PHE A 198 -27.14 -27.84 18.94
C PHE A 198 -25.68 -27.53 18.60
N GLY A 199 -25.42 -26.33 18.07
CA GLY A 199 -24.05 -25.86 17.78
C GLY A 199 -23.44 -26.43 16.50
N LYS A 200 -24.19 -27.25 15.75
CA LYS A 200 -23.77 -27.80 14.46
C LYS A 200 -24.61 -27.24 13.32
N LYS A 201 -23.98 -27.04 12.15
CA LYS A 201 -24.64 -26.55 10.94
C LYS A 201 -25.57 -27.62 10.37
N VAL A 202 -26.79 -27.24 10.01
CA VAL A 202 -27.80 -28.11 9.38
C VAL A 202 -28.45 -27.43 8.18
N GLY A 203 -29.01 -28.23 7.27
CA GLY A 203 -29.82 -27.73 6.16
C GLY A 203 -29.03 -26.89 5.15
N ARG A 204 -29.73 -25.95 4.49
CA ARG A 204 -29.14 -25.07 3.47
C ARG A 204 -28.23 -24.01 4.11
N TRP A 205 -27.03 -23.86 3.55
CA TRP A 205 -26.10 -22.79 3.88
C TRP A 205 -25.67 -22.06 2.62
N ASP A 206 -25.93 -20.76 2.57
CA ASP A 206 -25.64 -19.87 1.45
C ASP A 206 -24.41 -19.00 1.76
N ILE A 207 -23.57 -18.76 0.76
CA ILE A 207 -22.33 -17.99 0.89
C ILE A 207 -22.50 -16.67 0.14
N TYR A 208 -22.35 -15.56 0.85
CA TYR A 208 -22.47 -14.22 0.30
C TYR A 208 -21.12 -13.50 0.31
N PHE A 209 -20.92 -12.62 -0.67
CA PHE A 209 -19.72 -11.79 -0.77
C PHE A 209 -20.04 -10.38 -1.26
N ARG A 210 -19.33 -9.39 -0.72
CA ARG A 210 -19.23 -8.03 -1.29
C ARG A 210 -17.79 -7.54 -1.26
N ASN A 211 -17.41 -6.75 -2.25
CA ASN A 211 -16.05 -6.19 -2.33
C ASN A 211 -15.87 -4.97 -1.42
N GLU A 212 -16.93 -4.17 -1.26
CA GLU A 212 -16.91 -2.92 -0.51
C GLU A 212 -18.19 -2.85 0.33
N GLN A 213 -18.15 -2.09 1.42
CA GLN A 213 -19.27 -2.04 2.38
C GLN A 213 -20.57 -1.51 1.77
N ASN A 214 -20.45 -0.54 0.85
CA ASN A 214 -21.59 0.06 0.19
C ASN A 214 -22.23 -0.85 -0.87
N ASN A 215 -21.54 -1.94 -1.24
CA ASN A 215 -22.07 -2.91 -2.19
C ASN A 215 -23.02 -3.89 -1.50
N ALA A 216 -24.09 -4.27 -2.20
CA ALA A 216 -24.95 -5.34 -1.75
C ALA A 216 -24.19 -6.68 -1.75
N PHE A 217 -24.49 -7.54 -0.78
CA PHE A 217 -24.00 -8.90 -0.73
C PHE A 217 -24.54 -9.71 -1.92
N GLN A 218 -23.65 -10.38 -2.64
CA GLN A 218 -23.99 -11.28 -3.75
C GLN A 218 -23.89 -12.74 -3.29
N LEU A 219 -24.90 -13.55 -3.61
CA LEU A 219 -24.83 -15.01 -3.43
C LEU A 219 -23.79 -15.59 -4.40
N ILE A 220 -22.71 -16.15 -3.86
CA ILE A 220 -21.59 -16.70 -4.65
C ILE A 220 -21.38 -18.20 -4.45
N GLY A 221 -22.02 -18.81 -3.45
CA GLY A 221 -21.87 -20.24 -3.20
C GLY A 221 -22.82 -20.78 -2.14
N GLY A 222 -22.51 -21.98 -1.63
CA GLY A 222 -23.34 -22.67 -0.64
C GLY A 222 -23.60 -24.14 -0.95
N GLY A 223 -24.34 -24.79 -0.06
CA GLY A 223 -24.72 -26.20 -0.17
C GLY A 223 -25.57 -26.66 1.01
N PHE A 224 -25.64 -27.97 1.23
CA PHE A 224 -26.46 -28.56 2.30
C PHE A 224 -25.62 -29.33 3.32
N TYR A 225 -25.90 -29.11 4.60
CA TYR A 225 -25.44 -29.94 5.69
C TYR A 225 -26.51 -30.98 6.06
N ASP A 226 -26.08 -32.10 6.63
CA ASP A 226 -26.98 -33.15 7.11
C ASP A 226 -27.99 -32.63 8.15
N GLU A 227 -29.27 -32.95 7.97
CA GLU A 227 -30.36 -32.49 8.84
C GLU A 227 -30.34 -33.15 10.23
N ARG A 228 -29.67 -34.30 10.35
CA ARG A 228 -29.49 -34.99 11.63
C ARG A 228 -28.66 -34.19 12.64
N GLY A 229 -27.96 -33.14 12.19
CA GLY A 229 -27.13 -32.32 13.05
C GLY A 229 -25.77 -32.97 13.32
N ASP A 230 -25.20 -33.67 12.35
CA ASP A 230 -23.83 -34.17 12.45
C ASP A 230 -22.80 -33.15 11.95
N GLY A 231 -23.24 -32.12 11.21
CA GLY A 231 -22.37 -31.09 10.65
C GLY A 231 -21.63 -31.53 9.38
N PHE A 232 -21.99 -32.69 8.80
CA PHE A 232 -21.41 -33.16 7.55
C PHE A 232 -22.05 -32.48 6.35
N LYS A 233 -21.22 -32.06 5.39
CA LYS A 233 -21.67 -31.58 4.07
C LYS A 233 -22.22 -32.74 3.25
N ASN A 234 -23.36 -32.54 2.59
CA ASN A 234 -24.02 -33.50 1.70
C ASN A 234 -24.53 -32.82 0.42
N GLY A 235 -24.56 -33.56 -0.68
CA GLY A 235 -25.11 -33.09 -1.95
C GLY A 235 -24.20 -32.10 -2.68
N ARG A 236 -24.79 -31.26 -3.55
CA ARG A 236 -24.04 -30.29 -4.37
C ARG A 236 -23.58 -29.10 -3.53
N TRP A 237 -22.32 -28.72 -3.70
CA TRP A 237 -21.69 -27.61 -3.02
C TRP A 237 -20.95 -26.69 -3.98
N ILE A 238 -20.95 -25.40 -3.64
CA ILE A 238 -20.08 -24.37 -4.19
C ILE A 238 -19.26 -23.83 -3.02
N GLU A 239 -17.96 -24.15 -3.00
CA GLU A 239 -17.01 -23.72 -1.97
C GLU A 239 -16.14 -22.57 -2.46
N LEU A 240 -15.67 -21.75 -1.53
CA LEU A 240 -14.67 -20.73 -1.83
C LEU A 240 -13.26 -21.30 -1.65
N ASP A 241 -12.30 -20.73 -2.37
CA ASP A 241 -10.89 -20.90 -2.03
C ASP A 241 -10.58 -20.31 -0.64
N GLU A 242 -9.62 -20.90 0.08
CA GLU A 242 -9.24 -20.47 1.43
C GLU A 242 -8.82 -18.99 1.46
N GLU A 243 -8.13 -18.55 0.42
CA GLU A 243 -7.68 -17.16 0.27
C GLU A 243 -8.66 -16.30 -0.56
N PHE A 244 -9.94 -16.70 -0.66
CA PHE A 244 -10.93 -15.98 -1.47
C PHE A 244 -11.01 -14.51 -1.05
N ASN A 245 -10.82 -13.57 -1.98
CA ASN A 245 -10.95 -12.14 -1.71
C ASN A 245 -11.24 -11.38 -3.02
N CYS A 246 -11.30 -10.06 -2.97
CA CYS A 246 -11.53 -9.23 -4.16
C CYS A 246 -10.61 -9.53 -5.35
N ASN A 247 -9.37 -9.95 -5.09
CA ASN A 247 -8.32 -10.25 -6.07
C ASN A 247 -8.22 -11.74 -6.42
N LYS A 248 -8.83 -12.62 -5.63
CA LYS A 248 -8.83 -14.09 -5.82
C LYS A 248 -10.26 -14.62 -5.67
N GLN A 249 -11.04 -14.55 -6.73
CA GLN A 249 -12.43 -15.02 -6.72
C GLN A 249 -12.51 -16.40 -7.37
N VAL A 250 -12.02 -17.41 -6.66
CA VAL A 250 -12.02 -18.82 -7.07
C VAL A 250 -13.07 -19.59 -6.28
N ILE A 251 -13.91 -20.35 -6.98
CA ILE A 251 -14.89 -21.26 -6.38
C ILE A 251 -14.72 -22.68 -6.89
N PHE A 252 -15.10 -23.65 -6.07
CA PHE A 252 -15.08 -25.08 -6.37
C PHE A 252 -16.50 -25.62 -6.35
N ILE A 253 -16.91 -26.28 -7.43
CA ILE A 253 -18.27 -26.82 -7.58
C ILE A 253 -18.19 -28.34 -7.68
N GLY A 254 -18.87 -29.06 -6.79
CA GLY A 254 -18.92 -30.51 -6.84
C GLY A 254 -19.91 -31.11 -5.87
N VAL A 255 -19.74 -32.39 -5.54
CA VAL A 255 -20.65 -33.14 -4.67
C VAL A 255 -19.91 -33.65 -3.44
N TYR A 256 -20.60 -33.56 -2.30
CA TYR A 256 -20.22 -34.15 -1.04
C TYR A 256 -21.11 -35.35 -0.69
N ASN A 257 -20.52 -36.36 -0.06
CA ASN A 257 -21.22 -37.46 0.59
C ASN A 257 -20.60 -37.71 1.97
N ASN A 258 -21.38 -37.47 3.03
CA ASN A 258 -20.99 -37.56 4.44
C ASN A 258 -19.67 -36.81 4.74
N GLY A 259 -19.57 -35.56 4.28
CA GLY A 259 -18.40 -34.71 4.50
C GLY A 259 -17.20 -35.01 3.60
N LYS A 260 -17.27 -36.00 2.70
CA LYS A 260 -16.21 -36.33 1.74
C LYS A 260 -16.54 -35.84 0.34
N LYS A 261 -15.56 -35.28 -0.38
CA LYS A 261 -15.72 -34.87 -1.79
C LYS A 261 -15.77 -36.11 -2.67
N ILE A 262 -16.76 -36.20 -3.56
CA ILE A 262 -16.91 -37.34 -4.49
C ILE A 262 -17.14 -36.85 -5.93
N GLY A 263 -16.82 -37.71 -6.90
CA GLY A 263 -17.12 -37.47 -8.31
C GLY A 263 -16.41 -36.24 -8.89
N LYS A 264 -17.06 -35.57 -9.85
CA LYS A 264 -16.48 -34.43 -10.55
C LYS A 264 -16.53 -33.15 -9.72
N TRP A 265 -15.39 -32.45 -9.68
CA TRP A 265 -15.23 -31.15 -9.06
C TRP A 265 -14.63 -30.17 -10.06
N ASP A 266 -15.37 -29.11 -10.37
CA ASP A 266 -14.97 -28.05 -11.28
C ASP A 266 -14.43 -26.84 -10.51
N ILE A 267 -13.40 -26.20 -11.06
CA ILE A 267 -12.82 -24.97 -10.53
C ILE A 267 -13.24 -23.81 -11.43
N TRP A 268 -13.81 -22.77 -10.83
CA TRP A 268 -14.29 -21.60 -11.53
C TRP A 268 -13.64 -20.34 -10.99
N PHE A 269 -13.38 -19.38 -11.87
CA PHE A 269 -12.75 -18.12 -11.54
C PHE A 269 -13.41 -16.96 -12.28
N ARG A 270 -13.50 -15.81 -11.60
CA ARG A 270 -13.79 -14.51 -12.23
C ARG A 270 -12.76 -13.49 -11.78
N GLN A 271 -12.45 -12.53 -12.63
CA GLN A 271 -11.48 -11.48 -12.30
C GLN A 271 -12.12 -10.36 -11.48
N GLU A 272 -13.35 -9.99 -11.82
CA GLU A 272 -14.09 -8.91 -11.16
C GLU A 272 -15.46 -9.39 -10.70
N ILE A 273 -16.01 -8.74 -9.68
CA ILE A 273 -17.32 -9.09 -9.11
C ILE A 273 -18.48 -8.94 -10.11
N SER A 274 -18.33 -8.02 -11.08
CA SER A 274 -19.27 -7.77 -12.18
C SER A 274 -19.26 -8.85 -13.25
N GLN A 275 -18.21 -9.69 -13.30
CA GLN A 275 -18.05 -10.71 -14.32
C GLN A 275 -18.69 -12.04 -13.87
N SER A 276 -19.12 -12.83 -14.86
CA SER A 276 -19.52 -14.21 -14.64
C SER A 276 -18.30 -15.09 -14.35
N PHE A 277 -18.48 -16.10 -13.50
CA PHE A 277 -17.47 -17.14 -13.29
C PHE A 277 -17.22 -17.93 -14.58
N THR A 278 -15.97 -18.30 -14.81
CA THR A 278 -15.54 -19.15 -15.94
C THR A 278 -14.84 -20.39 -15.41
N SER A 279 -15.13 -21.57 -15.97
CA SER A 279 -14.43 -22.80 -15.59
C SER A 279 -12.98 -22.74 -16.06
N ILE A 280 -12.05 -22.97 -15.14
CA ILE A 280 -10.59 -22.92 -15.38
C ILE A 280 -9.88 -24.23 -15.06
N GLY A 281 -10.57 -25.20 -14.47
CA GLY A 281 -9.96 -26.45 -14.04
C GLY A 281 -10.91 -27.39 -13.31
N GLY A 282 -10.34 -28.35 -12.58
CA GLY A 282 -11.09 -29.40 -11.90
C GLY A 282 -10.52 -30.79 -12.11
N GLY A 283 -11.24 -31.79 -11.61
CA GLY A 283 -10.94 -33.20 -11.79
C GLY A 283 -11.93 -34.11 -11.06
N LEU A 284 -11.52 -35.34 -10.77
CA LEU A 284 -12.36 -36.36 -10.15
C LEU A 284 -11.84 -36.74 -8.76
N TYR A 285 -12.77 -36.89 -7.82
CA TYR A 285 -12.55 -37.56 -6.54
C TYR A 285 -13.12 -38.97 -6.59
N ASP A 286 -12.45 -39.89 -5.92
CA ASP A 286 -12.94 -41.26 -5.78
C ASP A 286 -14.22 -41.29 -4.92
N GLU A 287 -15.20 -42.07 -5.35
CA GLU A 287 -16.44 -42.28 -4.61
C GLU A 287 -16.27 -43.30 -3.49
N GLY A 288 -15.25 -44.20 -3.59
CA GLY A 288 -15.01 -45.30 -2.65
C GLY A 288 -13.96 -45.04 -1.57
N ASN A 289 -12.94 -44.21 -1.82
CA ASN A 289 -11.81 -43.96 -0.88
C ASN A 289 -11.75 -42.52 -0.37
N ASP A 290 -12.40 -42.23 0.76
CA ASP A 290 -12.19 -41.02 1.59
C ASP A 290 -12.22 -39.64 0.88
N GLY A 291 -12.70 -39.58 -0.36
CA GLY A 291 -12.61 -38.38 -1.19
C GLY A 291 -11.19 -38.01 -1.61
N VAL A 292 -10.39 -39.00 -2.05
CA VAL A 292 -9.06 -38.75 -2.63
C VAL A 292 -9.13 -38.39 -4.11
N LYS A 293 -8.25 -37.51 -4.58
CA LYS A 293 -8.16 -37.13 -6.01
C LYS A 293 -7.71 -38.33 -6.88
N ILE A 294 -8.35 -38.50 -8.03
CA ILE A 294 -8.04 -39.52 -9.05
C ILE A 294 -8.16 -38.95 -10.47
N GLY A 295 -7.50 -39.61 -11.43
CA GLY A 295 -7.60 -39.28 -12.85
C GLY A 295 -6.99 -37.92 -13.21
N LYS A 296 -7.42 -37.34 -14.33
CA LYS A 296 -6.90 -36.05 -14.81
C LYS A 296 -7.37 -34.90 -13.93
N TRP A 297 -6.45 -34.00 -13.62
CA TRP A 297 -6.67 -32.83 -12.77
C TRP A 297 -6.00 -31.58 -13.32
N ILE A 298 -6.62 -30.45 -13.04
CA ILE A 298 -6.05 -29.11 -13.17
C ILE A 298 -6.04 -28.50 -11.76
N ASP A 299 -4.87 -28.43 -11.14
CA ASP A 299 -4.67 -27.75 -9.86
C ASP A 299 -4.32 -26.27 -10.08
N LEU A 300 -4.67 -25.41 -9.13
CA LEU A 300 -4.21 -24.03 -9.09
C LEU A 300 -2.88 -23.92 -8.33
N ASP A 301 -2.07 -22.93 -8.68
CA ASP A 301 -0.94 -22.49 -7.84
C ASP A 301 -1.43 -21.93 -6.50
N GLU A 302 -0.66 -22.12 -5.43
CA GLU A 302 -1.01 -21.60 -4.09
C GLU A 302 -1.29 -20.10 -4.13
N GLY A 303 -0.44 -19.35 -4.85
CA GLY A 303 -0.60 -17.92 -5.05
C GLY A 303 -1.46 -17.56 -6.26
N PHE A 304 -2.44 -18.39 -6.65
CA PHE A 304 -3.33 -18.05 -7.76
C PHE A 304 -4.14 -16.79 -7.44
N TYR A 305 -4.07 -15.74 -8.27
CA TYR A 305 -4.96 -14.56 -8.18
C TYR A 305 -5.04 -13.90 -9.55
N TYR A 306 -5.77 -12.79 -9.68
CA TYR A 306 -6.03 -12.20 -10.99
C TYR A 306 -4.77 -11.86 -11.81
N GLU A 307 -3.65 -11.46 -11.18
CA GLU A 307 -2.38 -11.22 -11.90
C GLU A 307 -1.49 -12.46 -12.02
N LYS A 308 -1.73 -13.53 -11.25
CA LYS A 308 -0.98 -14.79 -11.31
C LYS A 308 -1.93 -15.96 -11.53
N GLN A 309 -2.26 -16.22 -12.80
CA GLN A 309 -3.14 -17.33 -13.18
C GLN A 309 -2.31 -18.52 -13.66
N VAL A 310 -1.76 -19.28 -12.71
CA VAL A 310 -0.95 -20.48 -12.96
C VAL A 310 -1.74 -21.74 -12.62
N THR A 311 -1.76 -22.70 -13.54
CA THR A 311 -2.37 -24.01 -13.32
C THR A 311 -1.38 -25.15 -13.59
N TYR A 312 -1.62 -26.28 -12.94
CA TYR A 312 -0.86 -27.51 -13.06
C TYR A 312 -1.78 -28.61 -13.57
N ASN A 313 -1.50 -29.14 -14.76
CA ASN A 313 -2.35 -30.13 -15.41
C ASN A 313 -1.63 -31.47 -15.41
N GLY A 314 -2.25 -32.51 -14.86
CA GLY A 314 -1.66 -33.85 -14.84
C GLY A 314 -2.64 -34.90 -14.33
N GLU A 315 -2.12 -35.98 -13.76
CA GLU A 315 -2.93 -37.10 -13.29
C GLU A 315 -2.65 -37.41 -11.81
N TYR A 316 -3.70 -37.78 -11.09
CA TYR A 316 -3.65 -38.33 -9.75
C TYR A 316 -4.00 -39.82 -9.76
N LYS A 317 -3.30 -40.59 -8.92
CA LYS A 317 -3.65 -41.98 -8.58
C LYS A 317 -3.56 -42.12 -7.06
N ASN A 318 -4.67 -42.53 -6.43
CA ASN A 318 -4.80 -42.69 -4.98
C ASN A 318 -4.35 -41.44 -4.20
N GLY A 319 -4.80 -40.25 -4.62
CA GLY A 319 -4.43 -38.97 -4.00
C GLY A 319 -2.99 -38.50 -4.27
N LYS A 320 -2.17 -39.24 -5.04
CA LYS A 320 -0.79 -38.86 -5.38
C LYS A 320 -0.65 -38.45 -6.84
N LYS A 321 0.14 -37.41 -7.10
CA LYS A 321 0.49 -36.98 -8.47
C LYS A 321 1.31 -38.07 -9.16
N VAL A 322 0.95 -38.43 -10.39
CA VAL A 322 1.67 -39.42 -11.21
C VAL A 322 1.81 -38.93 -12.65
N GLY A 323 2.78 -39.48 -13.38
CA GLY A 323 2.95 -39.22 -14.81
C GLY A 323 3.37 -37.79 -15.12
N ARG A 324 3.07 -37.34 -16.34
CA ARG A 324 3.44 -36.01 -16.83
C ARG A 324 2.53 -34.95 -16.22
N TRP A 325 3.14 -33.90 -15.69
CA TRP A 325 2.48 -32.70 -15.18
C TRP A 325 3.00 -31.47 -15.92
N ASP A 326 2.10 -30.71 -16.52
CA ASP A 326 2.40 -29.51 -17.29
C ASP A 326 1.96 -28.25 -16.54
N ILE A 327 2.77 -27.19 -16.62
CA ILE A 327 2.49 -25.91 -15.98
C ILE A 327 2.01 -24.93 -17.04
N PHE A 328 0.86 -24.30 -16.81
CA PHE A 328 0.24 -23.33 -17.70
C PHE A 328 0.13 -21.97 -17.01
N LEU A 329 0.31 -20.90 -17.78
CA LEU A 329 0.17 -19.51 -17.33
C LEU A 329 -0.78 -18.76 -18.27
N LYS A 330 -1.76 -18.07 -17.71
CA LYS A 330 -2.57 -17.08 -18.43
C LYS A 330 -2.10 -15.66 -18.06
N LYS A 331 -1.64 -14.90 -19.06
CA LYS A 331 -1.31 -13.47 -18.89
C LYS A 331 -2.61 -12.67 -18.93
N ILE A 332 -2.75 -11.61 -18.11
CA ILE A 332 -3.99 -10.79 -18.01
C ILE A 332 -4.55 -10.38 -19.38
N GLN A 333 -3.69 -10.02 -20.33
CA GLN A 333 -4.10 -9.55 -21.67
C GLN A 333 -4.39 -10.68 -22.68
N LYS A 334 -4.19 -11.95 -22.33
CA LYS A 334 -4.34 -13.09 -23.24
C LYS A 334 -5.50 -13.98 -22.80
N VAL A 335 -6.35 -14.32 -23.76
CA VAL A 335 -7.51 -15.21 -23.53
C VAL A 335 -7.05 -16.63 -23.14
N ASN A 336 -5.95 -17.12 -23.73
CA ASN A 336 -5.51 -18.51 -23.63
C ASN A 336 -4.32 -18.71 -22.68
N PHE A 337 -4.33 -19.85 -21.98
CA PHE A 337 -3.20 -20.35 -21.20
C PHE A 337 -2.04 -20.77 -22.10
N LYS A 338 -0.81 -20.40 -21.72
CA LYS A 338 0.43 -20.82 -22.38
C LYS A 338 1.15 -21.84 -21.50
N LYS A 339 1.55 -22.98 -22.05
CA LYS A 339 2.41 -23.94 -21.37
C LYS A 339 3.79 -23.32 -21.10
N MET A 340 4.20 -23.27 -19.85
CA MET A 340 5.45 -22.66 -19.38
C MET A 340 6.47 -23.69 -18.92
N GLY A 341 6.02 -24.84 -18.42
CA GLY A 341 6.92 -25.81 -17.82
C GLY A 341 6.25 -27.14 -17.49
N GLY A 342 6.79 -27.83 -16.50
CA GLY A 342 6.34 -29.15 -16.06
C GLY A 342 7.42 -30.23 -16.08
N GLY A 343 7.04 -31.42 -15.61
CA GLY A 343 7.92 -32.58 -15.50
C GLY A 343 7.12 -33.83 -15.17
N THR A 344 7.76 -34.85 -14.59
CA THR A 344 7.12 -36.12 -14.27
C THR A 344 7.09 -36.37 -12.77
N TYR A 345 5.96 -36.84 -12.26
CA TYR A 345 5.82 -37.36 -10.90
C TYR A 345 5.79 -38.89 -10.91
N ASP A 346 6.35 -39.47 -9.86
CA ASP A 346 6.34 -40.88 -9.54
C ASP A 346 5.85 -41.02 -8.08
N GLN A 347 4.59 -41.43 -7.89
CA GLN A 347 3.96 -41.55 -6.57
C GLN A 347 4.04 -40.28 -5.70
N GLY A 348 3.77 -39.12 -6.29
CA GLY A 348 3.82 -37.81 -5.62
C GLY A 348 5.23 -37.22 -5.53
N ILE A 349 6.26 -37.94 -5.96
CA ILE A 349 7.66 -37.51 -5.92
C ILE A 349 8.09 -37.02 -7.30
N LYS A 350 8.65 -35.81 -7.41
CA LYS A 350 9.20 -35.30 -8.68
C LYS A 350 10.38 -36.16 -9.15
N LYS A 351 10.42 -36.48 -10.45
CA LYS A 351 11.48 -37.28 -11.08
C LYS A 351 11.75 -36.81 -12.52
N GLY A 352 12.98 -36.98 -12.98
CA GLY A 352 13.37 -36.69 -14.37
C GLY A 352 13.51 -35.20 -14.65
N GLN A 353 13.37 -34.80 -15.91
CA GLN A 353 13.53 -33.41 -16.34
C GLN A 353 12.31 -32.56 -15.95
N TRP A 354 12.55 -31.40 -15.37
CA TRP A 354 11.55 -30.46 -14.89
C TRP A 354 11.85 -29.04 -15.36
N ILE A 355 10.79 -28.28 -15.61
CA ILE A 355 10.81 -26.82 -15.68
C ILE A 355 9.87 -26.33 -14.58
N ASP A 356 10.42 -25.84 -13.48
CA ASP A 356 9.70 -25.24 -12.36
C ASP A 356 9.52 -23.74 -12.57
N LEU A 357 8.49 -23.16 -11.94
CA LEU A 357 8.38 -21.72 -11.77
C LEU A 357 9.22 -21.28 -10.57
N ASP A 358 9.67 -20.03 -10.57
CA ASP A 358 10.23 -19.40 -9.37
C ASP A 358 9.19 -19.33 -8.25
N GLU A 359 9.62 -19.40 -6.99
CA GLU A 359 8.70 -19.29 -5.83
C GLU A 359 7.94 -17.95 -5.85
N TRP A 360 8.63 -16.89 -6.30
CA TRP A 360 8.08 -15.55 -6.45
C TRP A 360 7.58 -15.29 -7.87
N PHE A 361 7.10 -16.31 -8.58
CA PHE A 361 6.57 -16.11 -9.92
C PHE A 361 5.33 -15.21 -9.84
N TYR A 362 5.39 -14.03 -10.43
CA TYR A 362 4.23 -13.14 -10.63
C TYR A 362 4.37 -12.41 -11.97
N ILE A 363 3.38 -11.62 -12.37
CA ILE A 363 3.31 -11.07 -13.74
C ILE A 363 4.50 -10.19 -14.17
N LYS A 364 5.38 -9.78 -13.25
CA LYS A 364 6.61 -9.01 -13.53
C LYS A 364 7.90 -9.81 -13.28
N LYS A 365 7.79 -11.08 -12.90
CA LYS A 365 8.89 -12.03 -12.65
C LYS A 365 8.61 -13.35 -13.36
N TYR A 366 8.93 -13.42 -14.65
CA TYR A 366 8.77 -14.63 -15.45
C TYR A 366 10.02 -15.53 -15.40
N VAL A 367 10.42 -15.95 -14.20
CA VAL A 367 11.60 -16.80 -14.00
C VAL A 367 11.19 -18.27 -13.95
N THR A 368 11.88 -19.12 -14.71
CA THR A 368 11.75 -20.59 -14.62
C THR A 368 13.08 -21.25 -14.35
N TRP A 369 13.02 -22.42 -13.73
CA TRP A 369 14.17 -23.24 -13.35
C TRP A 369 14.08 -24.55 -14.11
N LYS A 370 15.06 -24.89 -14.95
CA LYS A 370 15.08 -26.14 -15.69
C LYS A 370 16.22 -27.04 -15.22
N GLY A 371 15.92 -28.28 -14.83
CA GLY A 371 16.94 -29.26 -14.49
C GLY A 371 16.33 -30.63 -14.19
N LYS A 372 17.07 -31.49 -13.48
CA LYS A 372 16.64 -32.85 -13.14
C LYS A 372 16.24 -32.99 -11.67
N TYR A 373 15.21 -33.78 -11.41
CA TYR A 373 14.90 -34.32 -10.09
C TYR A 373 15.23 -35.81 -9.99
N GLU A 374 15.68 -36.22 -8.81
CA GLU A 374 15.95 -37.60 -8.43
C GLU A 374 15.52 -37.81 -6.97
N ASN A 375 14.62 -38.77 -6.75
CA ASN A 375 13.99 -39.02 -5.45
C ASN A 375 13.39 -37.75 -4.81
N GLY A 376 12.77 -36.88 -5.63
CA GLY A 376 12.12 -35.65 -5.17
C GLY A 376 13.08 -34.49 -4.90
N ARG A 377 14.39 -34.69 -5.09
CA ARG A 377 15.41 -33.67 -4.86
C ARG A 377 16.00 -33.18 -6.18
N LYS A 378 16.31 -31.88 -6.27
CA LYS A 378 17.03 -31.32 -7.41
C LYS A 378 18.43 -31.95 -7.50
N CYS A 379 18.84 -32.37 -8.70
CA CYS A 379 20.17 -32.92 -8.93
C CYS A 379 20.74 -32.49 -10.29
N GLY A 380 22.07 -32.53 -10.42
CA GLY A 380 22.77 -32.18 -11.64
C GLY A 380 22.68 -30.69 -11.98
N GLU A 381 22.85 -30.35 -13.26
CA GLU A 381 22.81 -28.98 -13.76
C GLU A 381 21.38 -28.42 -13.79
N TRP A 382 21.25 -27.15 -13.39
CA TRP A 382 20.01 -26.41 -13.40
C TRP A 382 20.19 -25.04 -14.06
N ASP A 383 19.41 -24.74 -15.09
CA ASP A 383 19.35 -23.44 -15.74
C ASP A 383 18.28 -22.55 -15.10
N ILE A 384 18.58 -21.26 -14.91
CA ILE A 384 17.59 -20.23 -14.60
C ILE A 384 17.28 -19.46 -15.89
N ARG A 385 16.01 -19.38 -16.24
CA ARG A 385 15.53 -18.84 -17.53
C ARG A 385 14.59 -17.68 -17.29
N TYR A 386 14.82 -16.58 -17.98
CA TYR A 386 13.89 -15.45 -18.02
C TYR A 386 13.01 -15.52 -19.26
N LEU A 387 11.70 -15.45 -19.05
CA LEU A 387 10.69 -15.50 -20.11
C LEU A 387 10.15 -14.09 -20.35
N ASP A 388 10.95 -13.24 -21.00
CA ASP A 388 10.44 -11.98 -21.54
C ASP A 388 9.66 -12.22 -22.85
N ASN A 389 9.20 -11.15 -23.51
CA ASN A 389 8.56 -11.26 -24.83
C ASN A 389 9.57 -11.61 -25.96
N SER A 390 10.84 -11.80 -25.61
CA SER A 390 11.96 -12.17 -26.49
C SER A 390 12.30 -13.67 -26.31
N PRO A 391 13.25 -14.24 -27.08
CA PRO A 391 13.65 -15.64 -26.89
C PRO A 391 14.13 -15.89 -25.46
N ILE A 392 13.81 -17.09 -24.95
CA ILE A 392 14.14 -17.55 -23.59
C ILE A 392 15.64 -17.34 -23.33
N THR A 393 15.97 -16.46 -22.39
CA THR A 393 17.37 -16.16 -22.05
C THR A 393 17.75 -16.92 -20.78
N ILE A 394 18.86 -17.66 -20.82
CA ILE A 394 19.46 -18.25 -19.60
C ILE A 394 20.15 -17.12 -18.84
N ILE A 395 19.68 -16.83 -17.64
CA ILE A 395 20.15 -15.71 -16.81
C ILE A 395 20.95 -16.17 -15.58
N GLY A 396 20.95 -17.47 -15.29
CA GLY A 396 21.72 -18.06 -14.21
C GLY A 396 21.61 -19.57 -14.17
N GLY A 397 22.02 -20.19 -13.06
CA GLY A 397 22.06 -21.65 -12.92
C GLY A 397 23.27 -22.17 -12.17
N GLY A 398 23.34 -23.48 -12.00
CA GLY A 398 24.46 -24.20 -11.39
C GLY A 398 24.09 -25.65 -11.04
N THR A 399 24.95 -26.32 -10.27
CA THR A 399 24.72 -27.73 -9.92
C THR A 399 24.02 -27.93 -8.58
N TYR A 400 23.20 -28.98 -8.49
CA TYR A 400 22.72 -29.53 -7.24
C TYR A 400 23.31 -30.92 -6.98
N GLY A 401 23.85 -31.14 -5.79
CA GLY A 401 24.18 -32.45 -5.22
C GLY A 401 23.18 -32.83 -4.14
N LEU A 402 22.39 -33.89 -4.36
CA LEU A 402 21.39 -34.40 -3.40
C LEU A 402 20.37 -33.37 -2.88
N GLY A 403 19.94 -32.44 -3.74
CA GLY A 403 19.01 -31.36 -3.39
C GLY A 403 19.67 -30.10 -2.82
N ILE A 404 20.99 -30.11 -2.67
CA ILE A 404 21.76 -29.01 -2.10
C ILE A 404 22.60 -28.35 -3.20
N LYS A 405 22.64 -27.02 -3.25
CA LYS A 405 23.47 -26.29 -4.23
C LYS A 405 24.96 -26.61 -4.01
N SER A 406 25.69 -26.81 -5.10
CA SER A 406 27.12 -27.12 -5.10
C SER A 406 27.82 -26.51 -6.32
N GLY A 407 29.14 -26.35 -6.24
CA GLY A 407 29.95 -25.92 -7.38
C GLY A 407 29.69 -24.47 -7.78
N GLN A 408 29.99 -24.12 -9.03
CA GLN A 408 29.75 -22.77 -9.55
C GLN A 408 28.25 -22.50 -9.71
N TRP A 409 27.84 -21.28 -9.39
CA TRP A 409 26.44 -20.87 -9.37
C TRP A 409 26.27 -19.42 -9.79
N THR A 410 25.13 -19.17 -10.42
CA THR A 410 24.61 -17.83 -10.70
C THR A 410 23.22 -17.74 -10.09
N ASP A 411 23.11 -17.10 -8.92
CA ASP A 411 21.86 -16.82 -8.22
C ASP A 411 21.18 -15.56 -8.76
N LEU A 412 19.85 -15.51 -8.67
CA LEU A 412 19.13 -14.26 -8.85
C LEU A 412 19.10 -13.47 -7.54
N GLU A 413 19.07 -12.15 -7.66
CA GLU A 413 18.65 -11.28 -6.57
C GLU A 413 17.23 -11.64 -6.09
N GLU A 414 16.95 -11.56 -4.78
CA GLU A 414 15.68 -12.02 -4.19
C GLU A 414 14.45 -11.38 -4.87
N GLN A 415 14.54 -10.07 -5.10
CA GLN A 415 13.50 -9.27 -5.76
C GLN A 415 13.69 -9.17 -7.28
N PHE A 416 14.34 -10.16 -7.92
CA PHE A 416 14.57 -10.12 -9.36
C PHE A 416 13.26 -9.94 -10.13
N ASN A 417 13.16 -8.89 -10.94
CA ASN A 417 11.97 -8.60 -11.77
C ASN A 417 12.37 -7.72 -12.97
N ASP A 418 11.40 -7.31 -13.80
CA ASP A 418 11.65 -6.42 -14.95
C ASP A 418 12.41 -5.12 -14.61
N LYS A 419 12.35 -4.65 -13.35
CA LYS A 419 13.03 -3.43 -12.88
C LYS A 419 14.32 -3.68 -12.10
N LYS A 420 14.51 -4.88 -11.54
CA LYS A 420 15.69 -5.27 -10.74
C LYS A 420 16.28 -6.55 -11.33
N GLN A 421 17.17 -6.41 -12.31
CA GLN A 421 17.78 -7.54 -13.01
C GLN A 421 19.24 -7.74 -12.59
N ALA A 422 19.46 -8.09 -11.33
CA ALA A 422 20.78 -8.36 -10.76
C ALA A 422 20.96 -9.86 -10.47
N ILE A 423 22.16 -10.38 -10.73
CA ILE A 423 22.55 -11.77 -10.45
C ILE A 423 23.83 -11.81 -9.63
N HIS A 424 24.02 -12.87 -8.87
CA HIS A 424 25.18 -13.12 -8.04
C HIS A 424 25.90 -14.37 -8.56
N LYS A 425 27.17 -14.26 -8.95
CA LYS A 425 27.99 -15.38 -9.44
C LYS A 425 29.04 -15.76 -8.41
N GLY A 426 29.12 -17.03 -8.04
CA GLY A 426 30.13 -17.53 -7.11
C GLY A 426 30.03 -19.04 -6.94
N LYS A 427 30.56 -19.57 -5.83
CA LYS A 427 30.60 -21.00 -5.55
C LYS A 427 29.76 -21.38 -4.33
N TYR A 428 29.07 -22.51 -4.41
CA TYR A 428 28.47 -23.19 -3.27
C TYR A 428 29.30 -24.42 -2.85
N GLN A 429 29.36 -24.65 -1.54
CA GLN A 429 29.87 -25.89 -0.95
C GLN A 429 28.93 -26.30 0.19
N ASN A 430 28.39 -27.53 0.11
CA ASN A 430 27.41 -28.06 1.06
C ASN A 430 26.21 -27.11 1.29
N GLY A 431 25.75 -26.44 0.23
CA GLY A 431 24.58 -25.55 0.29
C GLY A 431 24.88 -24.15 0.82
N LYS A 432 26.12 -23.87 1.21
CA LYS A 432 26.58 -22.57 1.70
C LYS A 432 27.37 -21.85 0.62
N LYS A 433 27.20 -20.53 0.52
CA LYS A 433 28.02 -19.68 -0.34
C LYS A 433 29.43 -19.65 0.23
N VAL A 434 30.44 -19.86 -0.61
CA VAL A 434 31.86 -19.86 -0.25
C VAL A 434 32.67 -19.05 -1.26
N GLY A 435 33.80 -18.49 -0.83
CA GLY A 435 34.71 -17.75 -1.68
C GLY A 435 34.12 -16.42 -2.20
N ARG A 436 34.62 -15.95 -3.35
CA ARG A 436 34.20 -14.69 -3.98
C ARG A 436 32.86 -14.81 -4.70
N TRP A 437 31.99 -13.83 -4.47
CA TRP A 437 30.74 -13.65 -5.18
C TRP A 437 30.68 -12.29 -5.88
N ASP A 438 30.44 -12.29 -7.18
CA ASP A 438 30.31 -11.09 -8.01
C ASP A 438 28.85 -10.78 -8.33
N ILE A 439 28.45 -9.52 -8.20
CA ILE A 439 27.13 -9.01 -8.59
C ILE A 439 27.22 -8.43 -10.00
N LEU A 440 26.39 -8.96 -10.90
CA LEU A 440 26.27 -8.52 -12.29
C LEU A 440 24.87 -7.96 -12.55
N TYR A 441 24.78 -6.97 -13.43
CA TYR A 441 23.52 -6.33 -13.81
C TYR A 441 23.21 -6.58 -15.27
N ARG A 442 21.94 -6.89 -15.57
CA ARG A 442 21.45 -6.97 -16.94
C ARG A 442 21.36 -5.57 -17.52
N ASN A 443 22.00 -5.36 -18.65
CA ASN A 443 21.76 -4.19 -19.47
C ASN A 443 20.41 -4.36 -20.17
N ASN A 444 19.46 -3.45 -19.93
CA ASN A 444 18.11 -3.54 -20.48
C ASN A 444 18.07 -3.47 -22.01
N GLN A 445 19.08 -2.84 -22.65
CA GLN A 445 19.15 -2.69 -24.10
C GLN A 445 19.72 -3.93 -24.77
N THR A 446 20.79 -4.51 -24.21
CA THR A 446 21.49 -5.65 -24.83
C THR A 446 21.04 -7.01 -24.27
N GLY A 447 20.43 -7.03 -23.09
CA GLY A 447 20.12 -8.24 -22.35
C GLY A 447 21.34 -8.93 -21.71
N GLU A 448 22.55 -8.39 -21.90
CA GLU A 448 23.81 -8.94 -21.36
C GLU A 448 23.99 -8.58 -19.89
N PHE A 449 24.54 -9.51 -19.11
CA PHE A 449 24.95 -9.24 -17.73
C PHE A 449 26.40 -8.76 -17.69
N THR A 450 26.62 -7.63 -17.05
CA THR A 450 27.95 -7.03 -16.92
C THR A 450 28.23 -6.67 -15.47
N THR A 451 29.51 -6.67 -15.08
CA THR A 451 29.91 -6.05 -13.83
C THR A 451 29.58 -4.57 -13.91
N MET A 452 29.29 -3.96 -12.77
CA MET A 452 28.91 -2.55 -12.67
C MET A 452 29.92 -1.61 -13.37
N GLN A 453 31.20 -1.99 -13.44
CA GLN A 453 32.26 -1.26 -14.12
C GLN A 453 32.27 -1.35 -15.65
N ASN A 454 31.88 -2.47 -16.25
CA ASN A 454 31.91 -2.60 -17.71
C ASN A 454 30.84 -1.72 -18.38
N ILE A 455 29.77 -1.36 -17.64
CA ILE A 455 28.80 -0.36 -18.07
C ILE A 455 29.46 1.03 -18.14
N LEU A 456 30.34 1.38 -17.20
CA LEU A 456 31.09 2.64 -17.20
C LEU A 456 32.08 2.70 -18.38
N TYR A 457 32.81 1.59 -18.64
CA TYR A 457 33.86 1.58 -19.67
C TYR A 457 33.32 1.62 -21.12
N LYS A 458 32.18 0.96 -21.42
CA LYS A 458 31.57 0.98 -22.77
C LYS A 458 31.00 2.36 -23.16
N VAL A 459 30.56 3.16 -22.18
CA VAL A 459 29.98 4.50 -22.45
C VAL A 459 31.07 5.56 -22.61
N CYS A 460 32.15 5.50 -21.82
CA CYS A 460 33.29 6.40 -21.99
C CYS A 460 33.98 6.22 -23.36
N ASN A 461 34.04 5.00 -23.89
CA ASN A 461 34.65 4.75 -25.21
C ASN A 461 33.76 5.11 -26.42
N GLN A 462 32.46 5.41 -26.22
CA GLN A 462 31.60 5.93 -27.30
C GLN A 462 31.72 7.45 -27.48
N ASN A 463 32.43 8.14 -26.57
CA ASN A 463 32.82 9.55 -26.71
C ASN A 463 34.28 9.74 -27.12
N VAL A 464 34.96 8.69 -27.60
CA VAL A 464 36.23 8.87 -28.31
C VAL A 464 35.93 9.56 -29.62
N GLN A 465 36.45 10.78 -29.75
CA GLN A 465 36.41 11.62 -30.93
C GLN A 465 36.66 10.79 -32.19
N VAL A 466 35.66 10.67 -33.05
CA VAL A 466 35.92 10.48 -34.47
C VAL A 466 36.52 11.80 -34.94
N GLU A 467 37.85 11.87 -35.02
CA GLU A 467 38.50 12.81 -35.93
C GLU A 467 38.00 12.47 -37.34
N VAL A 468 36.92 13.12 -37.75
CA VAL A 468 36.62 13.26 -39.17
C VAL A 468 37.66 14.24 -39.68
N VAL A 469 38.75 13.71 -40.23
CA VAL A 469 39.64 14.47 -41.10
C VAL A 469 38.82 14.84 -42.34
N ILE A 470 38.15 15.99 -42.29
CA ILE A 470 37.58 16.62 -43.48
C ILE A 470 38.78 17.18 -44.24
N THR A 471 39.26 16.43 -45.23
CA THR A 471 40.19 16.94 -46.23
C THR A 471 39.41 17.92 -47.11
N ILE A 472 39.39 19.21 -46.74
CA ILE A 472 38.93 20.28 -47.62
C ILE A 472 40.02 20.46 -48.69
N LYS A 473 39.78 19.91 -49.89
CA LYS A 473 40.53 20.32 -51.09
C LYS A 473 40.09 21.74 -51.46
N VAL A 474 40.84 22.74 -50.99
CA VAL A 474 40.78 24.08 -51.56
C VAL A 474 41.69 24.12 -52.79
N LEU A 475 41.06 24.22 -53.96
CA LEU A 475 41.71 24.61 -55.21
C LEU A 475 41.76 26.14 -55.28
N LYS A 476 42.95 26.72 -55.10
CA LYS A 476 43.43 27.92 -55.80
C LYS A 476 44.91 28.10 -55.43
N LYS A 477 45.83 27.76 -56.32
CA LYS A 477 46.39 28.58 -57.41
C LYS A 477 47.37 29.64 -56.87
N ASP A 478 48.64 29.38 -57.21
CA ASP A 478 49.78 30.28 -57.30
C ASP A 478 50.54 30.69 -56.02
N ILE A 479 51.82 30.28 -56.05
CA ILE A 479 53.02 30.83 -55.40
C ILE A 479 53.33 30.35 -53.97
N GLY A 480 54.27 29.41 -53.90
CA GLY A 480 55.53 29.60 -53.16
C GLY A 480 55.57 29.36 -51.65
N LEU A 481 56.31 28.30 -51.29
CA LEU A 481 57.15 28.14 -50.08
C LEU A 481 56.50 27.72 -48.74
N ILE A 482 56.57 26.40 -48.51
CA ILE A 482 57.31 25.72 -47.42
C ILE A 482 57.27 26.37 -46.01
N GLN A 483 56.73 25.67 -45.01
CA GLN A 483 57.53 24.81 -44.11
C GLN A 483 56.64 23.99 -43.16
N ARG A 484 56.78 22.66 -43.22
CA ARG A 484 56.32 21.71 -42.20
C ARG A 484 57.23 21.79 -40.98
N ARG A 485 56.67 21.91 -39.78
CA ARG A 485 57.28 21.33 -38.56
C ARG A 485 56.23 20.58 -37.76
N ASN A 486 56.48 19.28 -37.59
CA ASN A 486 55.81 18.43 -36.63
C ASN A 486 56.33 18.78 -35.22
N LEU A 487 55.42 18.94 -34.27
CA LEU A 487 55.75 18.97 -32.85
C LEU A 487 54.96 17.86 -32.16
N ILE A 488 55.68 16.81 -31.80
CA ILE A 488 55.22 15.74 -30.92
C ILE A 488 55.54 16.18 -29.50
N LEU A 489 54.53 16.25 -28.63
CA LEU A 489 54.73 16.38 -27.18
C LEU A 489 54.07 15.19 -26.48
N LYS A 490 54.91 14.43 -25.74
CA LYS A 490 54.51 13.39 -24.80
C LYS A 490 54.52 13.95 -23.37
N ASN A 491 53.55 13.47 -22.60
CA ASN A 491 53.42 13.41 -21.13
C ASN A 491 53.04 14.67 -20.33
N ASN A 492 51.81 14.58 -19.80
CA ASN A 492 51.36 14.89 -18.43
C ASN A 492 52.20 15.89 -17.60
N GLN A 493 51.87 17.18 -17.74
CA GLN A 493 51.80 18.10 -16.60
C GLN A 493 50.61 19.04 -16.77
N LEU A 494 49.82 19.19 -15.71
CA LEU A 494 48.76 20.17 -15.57
C LEU A 494 49.35 21.57 -15.76
N LEU A 495 48.86 22.32 -16.75
CA LEU A 495 49.03 23.76 -16.84
C LEU A 495 47.64 24.39 -16.84
N GLN A 496 47.32 25.07 -15.74
CA GLN A 496 46.14 25.92 -15.61
C GLN A 496 46.17 26.98 -16.74
N VAL A 497 45.23 26.89 -17.68
CA VAL A 497 44.99 27.98 -18.63
C VAL A 497 43.76 28.77 -18.18
N ASN A 498 44.01 30.06 -18.00
CA ASN A 498 43.14 31.11 -17.50
C ASN A 498 41.88 31.30 -18.37
N MET A 499 40.70 31.02 -17.80
CA MET A 499 39.39 31.09 -18.48
C MET A 499 38.95 32.52 -18.93
N LYS A 500 39.77 33.55 -18.70
CA LYS A 500 39.48 34.92 -19.19
C LYS A 500 39.78 35.14 -20.67
N MET A 501 40.59 34.30 -21.34
CA MET A 501 40.86 34.46 -22.79
C MET A 501 39.83 33.79 -23.70
N VAL A 502 39.21 32.67 -23.28
CA VAL A 502 38.20 31.97 -24.10
C VAL A 502 36.89 32.77 -24.18
N LYS A 503 36.58 33.58 -23.17
CA LYS A 503 35.40 34.45 -23.14
C LYS A 503 35.44 35.61 -24.15
N LYS A 504 36.61 35.95 -24.71
CA LYS A 504 36.74 36.95 -25.78
C LYS A 504 36.62 36.37 -27.20
N LEU A 505 36.78 35.06 -27.38
CA LEU A 505 36.59 34.42 -28.70
C LEU A 505 35.12 33.98 -28.95
N VAL A 506 34.38 33.63 -27.89
CA VAL A 506 33.00 33.13 -28.03
C VAL A 506 31.96 34.26 -28.09
N ASN A 507 32.28 35.47 -27.63
CA ASN A 507 31.38 36.63 -27.73
C ASN A 507 31.50 37.41 -29.06
N GLY A 508 32.26 36.90 -30.04
CA GLY A 508 32.43 37.54 -31.36
C GLY A 508 31.55 36.98 -32.48
N ILE A 509 30.74 35.94 -32.23
CA ILE A 509 29.90 35.29 -33.24
C ILE A 509 28.49 35.10 -32.68
N ASN A 510 27.88 36.20 -32.28
CA ASN A 510 26.44 36.26 -32.04
C ASN A 510 25.93 37.60 -32.57
N PHE A 511 25.49 37.60 -33.83
CA PHE A 511 24.55 38.60 -34.31
C PHE A 511 23.61 37.99 -35.38
N ASN A 512 22.32 38.21 -35.13
CA ASN A 512 21.16 38.13 -36.02
C ASN A 512 20.75 36.76 -36.58
N ILE A 513 19.64 36.24 -36.05
CA ILE A 513 18.32 36.35 -36.70
C ILE A 513 17.24 36.14 -35.62
N MET A 514 16.50 37.21 -35.33
CA MET A 514 15.19 37.16 -34.69
C MET A 514 14.13 36.87 -35.75
N ASN A 515 13.10 36.13 -35.33
CA ASN A 515 11.71 36.17 -35.79
C ASN A 515 11.42 36.16 -37.30
N ASN A 516 10.95 35.02 -37.80
CA ASN A 516 9.64 35.00 -38.47
C ASN A 516 9.00 33.61 -38.43
N LYS A 517 7.81 33.56 -37.82
CA LYS A 517 6.83 32.49 -38.00
C LYS A 517 6.19 32.67 -39.39
N ASN A 518 5.88 31.53 -40.00
CA ASN A 518 5.21 31.33 -41.28
C ASN A 518 6.11 31.30 -42.51
N ILE A 519 6.07 30.11 -43.13
CA ILE A 519 6.52 29.64 -44.44
C ILE A 519 7.60 28.58 -44.25
N PHE A 520 7.21 27.31 -44.38
CA PHE A 520 7.86 26.23 -45.16
C PHE A 520 7.17 24.90 -44.82
N GLY A 521 6.59 24.27 -45.85
CA GLY A 521 5.54 23.26 -45.77
C GLY A 521 5.99 21.83 -45.46
N ARG A 522 4.98 20.95 -45.40
CA ARG A 522 5.03 19.51 -45.08
C ARG A 522 5.99 18.67 -45.94
N ASP A 523 6.52 19.20 -47.03
CA ASP A 523 7.32 18.45 -48.00
C ASP A 523 8.76 18.18 -47.54
N LEU A 524 9.31 19.00 -46.64
CA LEU A 524 10.67 18.79 -46.11
C LEU A 524 10.72 17.61 -45.11
N TRP A 525 9.64 17.38 -44.36
CA TRP A 525 9.54 16.27 -43.40
C TRP A 525 9.39 14.92 -44.13
N SER A 526 8.65 14.89 -45.23
CA SER A 526 8.53 13.72 -46.11
C SER A 526 9.90 13.29 -46.68
N MET A 527 10.70 14.27 -47.12
CA MET A 527 12.03 14.04 -47.68
C MET A 527 13.01 13.48 -46.64
N ILE A 528 13.05 14.07 -45.44
CA ILE A 528 13.92 13.63 -44.33
C ILE A 528 13.54 12.22 -43.86
N TYR A 529 12.24 11.91 -43.80
CA TYR A 529 11.78 10.57 -43.39
C TYR A 529 12.10 9.49 -44.43
N SER A 530 12.08 9.83 -45.72
CA SER A 530 12.42 8.89 -46.79
C SER A 530 13.91 8.52 -46.82
N GLU A 531 14.80 9.48 -46.52
CA GLU A 531 16.24 9.27 -46.40
C GLU A 531 16.61 8.45 -45.15
N ILE A 532 15.98 8.74 -44.00
CA ILE A 532 16.20 7.95 -42.78
C ILE A 532 15.77 6.48 -42.98
N LYS A 533 14.71 6.24 -43.75
CA LYS A 533 14.24 4.89 -44.10
C LYS A 533 15.18 4.18 -45.09
N TYR A 534 15.79 4.92 -46.01
CA TYR A 534 16.79 4.42 -46.95
C TYR A 534 18.10 4.02 -46.25
N ILE A 535 18.59 4.84 -45.32
CA ILE A 535 19.80 4.56 -44.53
C ILE A 535 19.61 3.34 -43.62
N LYS A 536 18.46 3.21 -42.96
CA LYS A 536 18.14 2.01 -42.13
C LYS A 536 18.10 0.72 -42.94
N LYS A 537 17.63 0.77 -44.20
CA LYS A 537 17.56 -0.38 -45.12
C LYS A 537 18.94 -0.80 -45.67
N LYS A 538 19.91 0.12 -45.72
CA LYS A 538 21.29 -0.18 -46.14
C LYS A 538 22.12 -0.81 -45.02
N ILE A 539 21.87 -0.43 -43.77
CA ILE A 539 22.56 -0.98 -42.60
C ILE A 539 22.10 -2.43 -42.30
N SER A 540 20.83 -2.77 -42.54
CA SER A 540 20.32 -4.14 -42.32
C SER A 540 20.76 -5.17 -43.38
N LYS A 541 21.43 -4.77 -44.46
CA LYS A 541 21.83 -5.65 -45.58
C LYS A 541 23.30 -6.06 -45.58
N LYS A 542 24.11 -5.65 -44.59
CA LYS A 542 25.55 -5.95 -44.52
C LYS A 542 25.98 -6.91 -43.40
N GLN A 543 25.05 -7.56 -42.71
CA GLN A 543 25.35 -8.63 -41.73
C GLN A 543 24.64 -9.94 -42.10
N SER A 544 25.01 -10.52 -43.24
CA SER A 544 24.87 -11.96 -43.46
C SER A 544 25.78 -12.38 -44.60
N ILE A 545 26.87 -13.10 -44.32
CA ILE A 545 27.46 -14.14 -45.18
C ILE A 545 28.30 -15.06 -44.27
N LYS A 546 28.20 -16.35 -44.57
CA LYS A 546 28.41 -17.55 -43.75
C LYS A 546 29.89 -17.93 -43.53
N GLY A 547 30.13 -18.70 -42.46
CA GLY A 547 31.24 -19.63 -42.34
C GLY A 547 30.77 -20.98 -41.78
N ASN A 548 30.54 -21.95 -42.66
CA ASN A 548 30.35 -23.37 -42.33
C ASN A 548 31.72 -24.00 -42.00
N ARG A 549 31.86 -24.70 -40.86
CA ARG A 549 32.81 -25.81 -40.71
C ARG A 549 32.24 -26.86 -39.75
N LYS A 550 32.13 -28.10 -40.25
CA LYS A 550 31.92 -29.32 -39.46
C LYS A 550 33.19 -29.63 -38.64
N ILE A 551 33.02 -30.15 -37.44
CA ILE A 551 34.08 -30.79 -36.63
C ILE A 551 33.58 -32.19 -36.26
N PRO A 552 34.40 -33.25 -36.40
CA PRO A 552 34.08 -34.59 -35.90
C PRO A 552 34.53 -34.80 -34.45
N GLU A 553 33.86 -35.72 -33.76
CA GLU A 553 34.19 -36.25 -32.45
C GLU A 553 35.57 -36.93 -32.42
N LYS A 554 36.32 -36.72 -31.32
CA LYS A 554 37.16 -37.76 -30.68
C LYS A 554 37.56 -37.35 -29.25
N GLN A 555 37.56 -38.36 -28.38
CA GLN A 555 38.01 -38.37 -26.98
C GLN A 555 39.50 -38.03 -26.82
N VAL A 556 39.89 -37.56 -25.63
CA VAL A 556 40.88 -38.17 -24.68
C VAL A 556 41.47 -37.10 -23.74
N ASP A 557 41.35 -37.40 -22.44
CA ASP A 557 42.18 -37.17 -21.23
C ASP A 557 43.10 -35.95 -21.03
N GLY A 558 43.06 -35.48 -19.77
CA GLY A 558 44.26 -35.16 -18.99
C GLY A 558 44.83 -33.76 -19.13
N ILE A 559 44.29 -32.78 -18.39
CA ILE A 559 44.97 -31.50 -18.14
C ILE A 559 45.94 -31.71 -16.98
N SER A 560 47.24 -31.74 -17.29
CA SER A 560 48.32 -31.55 -16.34
C SER A 560 48.47 -30.06 -16.01
N ILE A 561 48.82 -29.83 -14.74
CA ILE A 561 49.07 -28.53 -14.12
C ILE A 561 50.31 -27.90 -14.77
N VAL A 562 50.15 -26.71 -15.35
CA VAL A 562 51.27 -25.81 -15.67
C VAL A 562 51.15 -24.61 -14.74
N GLU A 563 52.03 -24.55 -13.74
CA GLU A 563 52.27 -23.38 -12.92
C GLU A 563 52.82 -22.24 -13.79
N ILE A 564 52.07 -21.15 -13.90
CA ILE A 564 52.61 -19.87 -14.39
C ILE A 564 52.72 -18.94 -13.18
N ASN A 565 53.95 -18.86 -12.67
CA ASN A 565 54.39 -17.81 -11.76
C ASN A 565 54.40 -16.47 -12.50
N ASN A 566 53.47 -15.58 -12.18
CA ASN A 566 53.55 -14.15 -12.48
C ASN A 566 53.06 -13.33 -11.28
N ARG A 567 53.89 -13.25 -10.24
CA ARG A 567 53.85 -12.17 -9.24
C ARG A 567 54.47 -10.94 -9.88
N ASN A 568 53.65 -9.93 -10.25
CA ASN A 568 53.96 -8.48 -10.24
C ASN A 568 53.02 -7.59 -11.09
N GLN A 569 51.82 -8.07 -11.48
CA GLN A 569 50.82 -7.24 -12.21
C GLN A 569 49.48 -7.03 -11.50
N LEU A 570 49.42 -7.14 -10.16
CA LEU A 570 48.17 -7.10 -9.39
C LEU A 570 47.93 -5.84 -8.54
N GLN A 571 48.60 -4.70 -8.80
CA GLN A 571 48.44 -3.51 -7.95
C GLN A 571 47.57 -2.37 -8.48
N ASN A 572 47.10 -2.36 -9.74
CA ASN A 572 46.35 -1.21 -10.27
C ASN A 572 44.94 -1.46 -10.83
N ASP A 573 44.43 -2.69 -10.86
CA ASP A 573 43.03 -2.93 -11.22
C ASP A 573 42.14 -2.93 -9.98
N LYS A 574 41.76 -1.72 -9.52
CA LYS A 574 40.66 -1.56 -8.56
C LYS A 574 39.33 -1.82 -9.27
N SER A 575 39.06 -3.09 -9.55
CA SER A 575 37.79 -3.54 -10.07
C SER A 575 36.74 -3.67 -8.96
N ILE A 576 35.67 -2.90 -9.04
CA ILE A 576 34.52 -2.87 -8.14
C ILE A 576 33.37 -3.61 -8.84
N SER A 577 33.35 -4.94 -8.73
CA SER A 577 32.10 -5.71 -8.86
C SER A 577 31.33 -5.62 -7.54
N GLY A 578 30.00 -5.53 -7.56
CA GLY A 578 29.24 -5.68 -6.32
C GLY A 578 29.49 -7.08 -5.73
N GLY A 579 29.25 -7.29 -4.42
CA GLY A 579 29.49 -8.58 -3.75
C GLY A 579 30.75 -8.58 -2.87
N GLY A 580 31.21 -9.75 -2.44
CA GLY A 580 32.29 -9.92 -1.47
C GLY A 580 32.67 -11.37 -1.23
N LEU A 581 33.38 -11.64 -0.14
CA LEU A 581 33.84 -12.98 0.23
C LEU A 581 32.90 -13.61 1.27
N TYR A 582 32.66 -14.91 1.14
CA TYR A 582 32.07 -15.73 2.19
C TYR A 582 33.12 -16.66 2.79
N ASP A 583 33.04 -16.85 4.11
CA ASP A 583 33.91 -17.77 4.85
C ASP A 583 33.64 -19.23 4.45
N GLU A 584 34.69 -19.98 4.17
CA GLU A 584 34.61 -21.40 3.80
C GLU A 584 34.45 -22.31 5.03
N GLY A 585 34.87 -21.86 6.22
CA GLY A 585 34.87 -22.66 7.46
C GLY A 585 33.72 -22.39 8.42
N ASN A 586 33.04 -21.24 8.30
CA ASN A 586 32.15 -20.71 9.33
C ASN A 586 30.75 -20.40 8.75
N ASP A 587 30.03 -21.46 8.40
CA ASP A 587 28.63 -21.44 7.95
C ASP A 587 28.29 -20.58 6.71
N GLY A 588 29.28 -20.15 5.92
CA GLY A 588 29.05 -19.29 4.77
C GLY A 588 28.64 -17.87 5.18
N MET A 589 29.22 -17.35 6.26
CA MET A 589 29.03 -15.96 6.68
C MET A 589 29.80 -14.99 5.77
N LYS A 590 29.26 -13.78 5.56
CA LYS A 590 29.95 -12.69 4.83
C LYS A 590 31.20 -12.27 5.60
N ILE A 591 32.32 -12.10 4.89
CA ILE A 591 33.61 -11.62 5.41
C ILE A 591 34.32 -10.67 4.42
N GLY A 592 35.24 -9.84 4.92
CA GLY A 592 36.06 -8.94 4.12
C GLY A 592 35.25 -7.79 3.49
N LYS A 593 35.76 -7.20 2.40
CA LYS A 593 35.10 -6.07 1.73
C LYS A 593 33.85 -6.53 0.96
N TRP A 594 32.79 -5.73 1.06
CA TRP A 594 31.46 -6.01 0.54
C TRP A 594 30.80 -4.79 -0.08
N ILE A 595 29.92 -5.06 -1.05
CA ILE A 595 28.96 -4.10 -1.62
C ILE A 595 27.58 -4.72 -1.51
N ASP A 596 26.76 -4.19 -0.61
CA ASP A 596 25.35 -4.56 -0.46
C ASP A 596 24.46 -3.64 -1.30
N LEU A 597 23.33 -4.17 -1.77
CA LEU A 597 22.30 -3.40 -2.46
C LEU A 597 21.25 -2.92 -1.46
N ASP A 598 20.73 -1.71 -1.66
CA ASP A 598 19.57 -1.25 -0.91
C ASP A 598 18.32 -2.10 -1.21
N GLU A 599 17.44 -2.26 -0.23
CA GLU A 599 16.16 -2.97 -0.42
C GLU A 599 15.29 -2.31 -1.49
N GLY A 600 15.41 -0.99 -1.66
CA GLY A 600 14.78 -0.20 -2.71
C GLY A 600 15.54 -0.21 -4.05
N PHE A 601 16.60 -1.00 -4.24
CA PHE A 601 17.37 -0.97 -5.48
C PHE A 601 16.54 -1.44 -6.68
N TYR A 602 16.11 -0.51 -7.54
CA TYR A 602 15.37 -0.78 -8.79
C TYR A 602 15.72 0.26 -9.87
N TYR A 603 15.14 0.14 -11.07
CA TYR A 603 15.35 1.10 -12.16
C TYR A 603 15.08 2.57 -11.75
N GLY A 604 16.13 3.39 -11.68
CA GLY A 604 16.09 4.78 -11.19
C GLY A 604 16.51 4.98 -9.72
N GLN A 605 16.67 3.88 -8.96
CA GLN A 605 17.18 3.84 -7.61
C GLN A 605 18.41 2.93 -7.52
N TYR A 606 19.60 3.51 -7.60
CA TYR A 606 20.84 2.74 -7.55
C TYR A 606 21.62 3.10 -6.30
N VAL A 607 21.13 2.67 -5.13
CA VAL A 607 21.81 2.87 -3.85
C VAL A 607 22.55 1.60 -3.43
N THR A 608 23.85 1.70 -3.16
CA THR A 608 24.66 0.60 -2.62
C THR A 608 25.34 0.99 -1.32
N TYR A 609 25.65 0.00 -0.51
CA TYR A 609 26.40 0.15 0.73
C TYR A 609 27.73 -0.56 0.60
N ASN A 610 28.84 0.17 0.73
CA ASN A 610 30.18 -0.37 0.56
C ASN A 610 30.90 -0.37 1.91
N GLY A 611 31.39 -1.52 2.37
CA GLY A 611 32.11 -1.61 3.64
C GLY A 611 32.74 -2.98 3.86
N GLU A 612 32.90 -3.39 5.11
CA GLU A 612 33.51 -4.66 5.49
C GLU A 612 32.60 -5.48 6.42
N TYR A 613 32.62 -6.81 6.24
CA TYR A 613 32.01 -7.76 7.16
C TYR A 613 33.08 -8.56 7.92
N LYS A 614 32.81 -8.88 9.18
CA LYS A 614 33.58 -9.83 10.00
C LYS A 614 32.59 -10.74 10.74
N ASN A 615 32.71 -12.06 10.55
CA ASN A 615 31.79 -13.06 11.11
C ASN A 615 30.30 -12.75 10.84
N GLY A 616 29.98 -12.37 9.60
CA GLY A 616 28.61 -12.06 9.19
C GLY A 616 28.05 -10.71 9.69
N LYS A 617 28.84 -9.92 10.43
CA LYS A 617 28.46 -8.60 10.95
C LYS A 617 29.16 -7.47 10.19
N LYS A 618 28.46 -6.36 9.94
CA LYS A 618 29.06 -5.15 9.36
C LYS A 618 30.04 -4.53 10.36
N VAL A 619 31.27 -4.26 9.96
CA VAL A 619 32.30 -3.65 10.81
C VAL A 619 32.97 -2.48 10.09
N GLY A 620 33.56 -1.56 10.84
CA GLY A 620 34.36 -0.47 10.29
C GLY A 620 33.53 0.53 9.46
N ARG A 621 34.18 1.21 8.52
CA ARG A 621 33.56 2.25 7.69
C ARG A 621 32.66 1.65 6.61
N TRP A 622 31.44 2.15 6.53
CA TRP A 622 30.46 1.85 5.50
C TRP A 622 30.03 3.13 4.79
N ASP A 623 30.17 3.17 3.48
CA ASP A 623 29.76 4.30 2.63
C ASP A 623 28.46 3.98 1.89
N ILE A 624 27.55 4.95 1.81
CA ILE A 624 26.31 4.85 1.03
C ILE A 624 26.56 5.56 -0.29
N LEU A 625 26.50 4.81 -1.38
CA LEU A 625 26.75 5.30 -2.72
C LEU A 625 25.45 5.37 -3.51
N TYR A 626 25.27 6.40 -4.32
CA TYR A 626 24.11 6.57 -5.21
C TYR A 626 24.53 6.97 -6.62
N ARG A 627 23.79 6.48 -7.61
CA ARG A 627 23.81 6.99 -9.00
C ARG A 627 22.39 7.22 -9.51
N LYS A 628 22.20 8.23 -10.35
CA LYS A 628 20.87 8.61 -10.90
C LYS A 628 20.37 7.69 -12.01
N ASN A 629 21.26 7.26 -12.88
CA ASN A 629 20.95 6.44 -14.04
C ASN A 629 21.98 5.32 -14.20
N GLN A 630 21.74 4.40 -15.14
CA GLN A 630 22.60 3.22 -15.34
C GLN A 630 24.04 3.59 -15.74
N THR A 631 24.25 4.78 -16.31
CA THR A 631 25.51 5.23 -16.91
C THR A 631 26.30 6.20 -16.02
N GLY A 632 25.72 6.70 -14.94
CA GLY A 632 26.36 7.67 -14.04
C GLY A 632 27.35 7.03 -13.07
N GLU A 633 28.36 7.79 -12.67
CA GLU A 633 29.27 7.40 -11.60
C GLU A 633 28.55 7.36 -10.24
N PHE A 634 28.99 6.46 -9.37
CA PHE A 634 28.50 6.42 -8.00
C PHE A 634 29.09 7.58 -7.21
N THR A 635 28.23 8.30 -6.52
CA THR A 635 28.59 9.38 -5.61
C THR A 635 28.31 8.95 -4.18
N THR A 636 29.25 9.22 -3.27
CA THR A 636 29.02 8.95 -1.84
C THR A 636 28.04 9.96 -1.28
N ILE A 637 26.84 9.51 -0.93
CA ILE A 637 25.77 10.34 -0.37
C ILE A 637 25.60 10.17 1.14
N GLY A 638 26.21 9.14 1.73
CA GLY A 638 26.12 8.90 3.17
C GLY A 638 27.11 7.86 3.69
N GLY A 639 26.86 7.34 4.89
CA GLY A 639 27.67 6.32 5.54
C GLY A 639 28.17 6.69 6.94
N GLY A 640 28.76 5.71 7.63
CA GLY A 640 29.26 5.83 9.01
C GLY A 640 30.07 4.60 9.42
N ASN A 641 30.37 4.45 10.71
CA ASN A 641 31.12 3.31 11.22
C ASN A 641 30.25 2.31 11.98
N TYR A 642 30.57 1.03 11.89
CA TYR A 642 30.10 -0.02 12.78
C TYR A 642 31.23 -0.49 13.70
N ASP A 643 30.89 -0.89 14.92
CA ASP A 643 31.82 -1.60 15.81
C ASP A 643 31.96 -3.09 15.42
N GLU A 644 32.74 -3.87 16.19
CA GLU A 644 32.89 -5.32 15.95
C GLU A 644 31.61 -6.13 16.21
N GLY A 645 30.67 -5.56 16.96
CA GLY A 645 29.39 -6.17 17.29
C GLY A 645 28.35 -6.05 16.18
N GLY A 646 28.60 -5.24 15.14
CA GLY A 646 27.62 -4.91 14.10
C GLY A 646 26.76 -3.71 14.43
N ILE A 647 27.16 -2.91 15.43
CA ILE A 647 26.36 -1.80 15.97
C ILE A 647 26.90 -0.47 15.40
N LYS A 648 25.99 0.39 14.92
CA LYS A 648 26.36 1.73 14.41
C LYS A 648 26.95 2.60 15.52
N ILE A 649 28.08 3.25 15.22
CA ILE A 649 28.81 4.15 16.13
C ILE A 649 29.34 5.39 15.39
N GLY A 650 29.54 6.48 16.14
CA GLY A 650 30.17 7.71 15.64
C GLY A 650 29.30 8.48 14.64
N GLU A 651 29.95 9.32 13.82
CA GLU A 651 29.26 10.15 12.82
C GLU A 651 28.69 9.29 11.68
N TRP A 652 27.43 9.54 11.35
CA TRP A 652 26.66 8.82 10.34
C TRP A 652 25.90 9.78 9.43
N THR A 653 25.65 9.32 8.21
CA THR A 653 24.67 9.91 7.30
C THR A 653 23.82 8.77 6.75
N ASP A 654 22.55 8.71 7.16
CA ASP A 654 21.56 7.69 6.81
C ASP A 654 20.56 8.20 5.77
N LEU A 655 19.88 7.28 5.08
CA LEU A 655 18.74 7.60 4.22
C LEU A 655 17.46 7.79 5.06
N VAL A 656 16.56 8.66 4.64
CA VAL A 656 15.24 8.84 5.25
C VAL A 656 14.17 8.16 4.39
N GLY A 657 13.70 7.00 4.82
CA GLY A 657 12.68 6.25 4.07
C GLY A 657 13.23 5.68 2.75
N LYS A 658 12.39 5.63 1.71
CA LYS A 658 12.79 5.16 0.37
C LYS A 658 13.53 6.27 -0.37
N PHE A 659 14.77 6.02 -0.76
CA PHE A 659 15.60 6.98 -1.48
C PHE A 659 15.35 6.88 -2.99
N ASP A 660 14.36 7.63 -3.48
CA ASP A 660 13.90 7.58 -4.87
C ASP A 660 14.25 8.82 -5.70
N ILE A 661 13.96 8.80 -7.01
CA ILE A 661 14.23 9.94 -7.90
C ILE A 661 13.53 11.23 -7.46
N ASN A 662 12.41 11.11 -6.73
CA ASN A 662 11.58 12.18 -6.20
C ASN A 662 11.86 12.46 -4.71
N GLN A 663 12.37 11.48 -3.97
CA GLN A 663 12.60 11.52 -2.52
C GLN A 663 14.05 11.21 -2.17
N LYS A 664 14.92 12.22 -2.28
CA LYS A 664 16.36 12.11 -2.02
C LYS A 664 16.74 12.61 -0.63
N LEU A 665 16.04 12.17 0.42
CA LEU A 665 16.27 12.68 1.78
C LEU A 665 17.34 11.85 2.52
N ILE A 666 18.32 12.54 3.10
CA ILE A 666 19.33 11.96 4.00
C ILE A 666 19.28 12.66 5.37
N ILE A 667 19.76 11.99 6.40
CA ILE A 667 19.94 12.54 7.75
C ILE A 667 21.36 12.31 8.21
N ALA A 668 22.00 13.29 8.84
CA ALA A 668 23.34 13.14 9.39
C ALA A 668 23.40 13.52 10.87
N GLY A 669 24.08 12.71 11.67
CA GLY A 669 24.28 12.92 13.10
C GLY A 669 25.12 11.80 13.69
N LYS A 670 25.11 11.63 15.02
CA LYS A 670 25.94 10.65 15.71
C LYS A 670 25.15 9.46 16.24
N TYR A 671 25.72 8.26 16.15
CA TYR A 671 25.27 7.07 16.85
C TYR A 671 26.18 6.74 18.05
N GLU A 672 25.58 6.21 19.11
CA GLU A 672 26.27 5.56 20.23
C GLU A 672 25.46 4.31 20.63
N ASN A 673 26.14 3.16 20.67
CA ASN A 673 25.52 1.86 20.93
C ASN A 673 24.26 1.59 20.06
N GLY A 674 24.32 1.98 18.79
CA GLY A 674 23.25 1.72 17.82
C GLY A 674 22.07 2.68 17.92
N LYS A 675 22.13 3.67 18.83
CA LYS A 675 21.07 4.66 19.02
C LYS A 675 21.53 6.05 18.58
N LYS A 676 20.60 6.83 18.01
CA LYS A 676 20.84 8.21 17.58
C LYS A 676 21.01 9.10 18.80
N ILE A 677 22.10 9.86 18.85
CA ILE A 677 22.40 10.82 19.93
C ILE A 677 22.75 12.19 19.35
N GLY A 678 22.67 13.24 20.17
CA GLY A 678 23.10 14.58 19.79
C GLY A 678 22.31 15.17 18.62
N GLN A 679 22.92 16.06 17.84
CA GLN A 679 22.22 16.75 16.75
C GLN A 679 22.16 15.91 15.47
N TRP A 680 20.99 15.91 14.84
CA TRP A 680 20.73 15.27 13.56
C TRP A 680 20.16 16.28 12.58
N ASP A 681 20.82 16.47 11.45
CA ASP A 681 20.44 17.38 10.37
C ASP A 681 19.83 16.58 9.20
N LYS A 682 18.69 17.02 8.63
CA LYS A 682 18.01 16.42 7.45
C LYS A 682 18.35 17.23 6.20
N PHE A 683 18.81 16.57 5.15
CA PHE A 683 19.14 17.18 3.86
C PHE A 683 18.35 16.54 2.72
N GLN A 684 17.99 17.29 1.68
CA GLN A 684 17.57 16.72 0.39
C GLN A 684 18.75 16.79 -0.56
N TYR A 685 19.22 15.63 -0.98
CA TYR A 685 20.34 15.49 -1.89
C TYR A 685 19.96 15.95 -3.31
N HIS A 686 20.71 16.91 -3.85
CA HIS A 686 20.59 17.39 -5.23
C HIS A 686 21.93 17.23 -5.95
N GLU A 687 21.88 16.81 -7.22
CA GLU A 687 23.08 16.46 -8.00
C GLU A 687 23.69 17.64 -8.78
N GLN A 688 22.94 18.71 -9.04
CA GLN A 688 23.39 19.82 -9.90
C GLN A 688 23.88 21.02 -9.08
N GLN A 689 25.13 21.44 -9.30
CA GLN A 689 25.77 22.61 -8.71
C GLN A 689 25.70 23.90 -9.56
N GLU A 690 24.87 23.99 -10.61
CA GLU A 690 24.90 25.17 -11.49
C GLU A 690 23.87 26.29 -11.21
N TYR A 691 23.01 26.15 -10.20
CA TYR A 691 22.21 27.28 -9.71
C TYR A 691 22.57 27.59 -8.26
N PHE A 692 23.49 28.53 -8.11
CA PHE A 692 23.80 29.21 -6.85
C PHE A 692 22.56 30.02 -6.44
N TRP A 693 21.69 29.45 -5.61
CA TRP A 693 20.78 30.25 -4.79
C TRP A 693 21.54 30.59 -3.51
N GLN A 694 21.99 31.85 -3.39
CA GLN A 694 22.55 32.38 -2.15
C GLN A 694 21.55 32.18 -1.01
N GLY A 695 22.04 31.70 0.13
CA GLY A 695 21.24 31.26 1.27
C GLY A 695 20.34 32.35 1.85
N SER A 696 19.08 32.41 1.38
CA SER A 696 18.03 33.27 1.95
C SER A 696 17.01 32.52 2.82
N VAL A 697 17.00 31.17 2.79
CA VAL A 697 16.00 30.32 3.46
C VAL A 697 15.82 30.62 4.95
N VAL A 698 16.87 31.06 5.64
CA VAL A 698 16.87 31.31 7.09
C VAL A 698 16.60 32.78 7.42
N TYR A 699 17.07 33.71 6.59
CA TYR A 699 16.86 35.15 6.81
C TYR A 699 15.41 35.57 6.47
N ASP A 700 14.77 34.93 5.48
CA ASP A 700 13.43 35.28 5.04
C ASP A 700 12.30 34.71 5.95
N LEU A 701 12.56 33.63 6.70
CA LEU A 701 11.60 33.07 7.66
C LEU A 701 11.24 34.03 8.82
N PHE A 702 12.03 35.08 9.05
CA PHE A 702 11.90 36.00 10.19
C PHE A 702 11.95 37.49 9.80
N GLY A 703 11.33 37.86 8.67
CA GLY A 703 11.31 39.22 8.11
C GLY A 703 11.17 40.39 9.11
N ASN A 704 11.81 41.50 8.72
CA ASN A 704 12.17 42.77 9.40
C ASN A 704 11.12 43.56 10.23
N LYS A 705 10.26 42.94 11.04
CA LYS A 705 9.44 43.67 12.02
C LYS A 705 9.28 42.93 13.34
N ILE A 706 10.21 43.06 14.30
CA ILE A 706 9.90 42.90 15.74
C ILE A 706 10.91 43.70 16.60
N TYR A 707 10.39 44.66 17.38
CA TYR A 707 10.99 45.19 18.61
C TYR A 707 10.30 44.52 19.81
N GLN A 708 10.76 43.38 20.32
CA GLN A 708 10.44 42.84 21.66
C GLN A 708 11.50 41.83 22.16
N LYS A 709 11.89 41.96 23.44
CA LYS A 709 13.06 41.33 24.08
C LYS A 709 12.95 39.81 24.29
N GLU A 710 11.74 39.26 24.44
CA GLU A 710 11.52 37.82 24.71
C GLU A 710 11.70 36.93 23.47
N LYS A 711 11.58 37.48 22.25
CA LYS A 711 11.86 36.74 21.00
C LYS A 711 13.36 36.51 20.77
N TYR A 712 14.23 37.26 21.44
CA TYR A 712 15.68 37.29 21.16
C TYR A 712 16.38 35.97 21.52
N ASN A 713 15.98 35.30 22.61
CA ASN A 713 16.64 34.06 23.06
C ASN A 713 16.30 32.86 22.17
N LEU A 714 15.02 32.68 21.80
CA LEU A 714 14.62 31.59 20.88
C LEU A 714 15.21 31.80 19.48
N ILE A 715 15.23 33.05 19.00
CA ILE A 715 15.86 33.42 17.74
C ILE A 715 17.37 33.17 17.80
N ASN A 716 18.06 33.53 18.89
CA ASN A 716 19.49 33.27 19.01
C ASN A 716 19.82 31.78 19.14
N SER A 717 19.04 31.00 19.88
CA SER A 717 19.22 29.54 19.93
C SER A 717 18.96 28.89 18.58
N PHE A 718 17.97 29.36 17.81
CA PHE A 718 17.71 28.90 16.44
C PHE A 718 18.80 29.35 15.47
N ILE A 719 19.20 30.62 15.48
CA ILE A 719 20.30 31.17 14.68
C ILE A 719 21.57 30.41 15.01
N GLN A 720 21.84 30.07 16.27
CA GLN A 720 23.01 29.29 16.65
C GLN A 720 22.89 27.84 16.18
N LEU A 721 21.73 27.19 16.30
CA LEU A 721 21.48 25.86 15.76
C LEU A 721 21.73 25.84 14.24
N VAL A 722 21.15 26.80 13.52
CA VAL A 722 21.30 26.95 12.07
C VAL A 722 22.73 27.31 11.69
N ARG A 723 23.40 28.23 12.41
CA ARG A 723 24.82 28.54 12.20
C ARG A 723 25.67 27.30 12.41
N ASN A 724 25.42 26.50 13.44
CA ASN A 724 26.15 25.26 13.68
C ASN A 724 25.87 24.23 12.56
N SER A 725 24.62 24.06 12.12
CA SER A 725 24.27 23.18 11.00
C SER A 725 24.87 23.67 9.67
N LEU A 726 24.85 24.98 9.42
CA LEU A 726 25.42 25.61 8.23
C LEU A 726 26.95 25.52 8.24
N GLN A 727 27.58 25.78 9.38
CA GLN A 727 29.03 25.63 9.58
C GLN A 727 29.45 24.18 9.34
N ARG A 728 28.73 23.19 9.88
CA ARG A 728 28.98 21.78 9.58
C ARG A 728 28.73 21.42 8.12
N ALA A 729 27.73 22.02 7.47
CA ALA A 729 27.49 21.86 6.03
C ALA A 729 28.65 22.46 5.20
N ILE A 730 29.16 23.63 5.59
CA ILE A 730 30.32 24.30 4.97
C ILE A 730 31.60 23.47 5.18
N GLU A 731 31.83 22.93 6.38
CA GLU A 731 32.97 22.04 6.66
C GLU A 731 32.89 20.74 5.86
N LYS A 732 31.68 20.19 5.65
CA LYS A 732 31.46 19.05 4.74
C LYS A 732 31.73 19.43 3.28
N PHE A 733 31.35 20.64 2.86
CA PHE A 733 31.64 21.17 1.52
C PHE A 733 33.14 21.35 1.28
N GLN A 734 33.87 21.92 2.24
CA GLN A 734 35.33 22.07 2.18
C GLN A 734 36.06 20.72 2.08
N LYS A 735 35.44 19.63 2.56
CA LYS A 735 35.92 18.24 2.42
C LYS A 735 35.49 17.56 1.11
N GLY A 736 34.97 18.31 0.14
CA GLY A 736 34.61 17.81 -1.20
C GLY A 736 33.29 17.03 -1.29
N ARG A 737 32.37 17.18 -0.33
CA ARG A 737 31.06 16.48 -0.36
C ARG A 737 29.98 17.38 -0.98
N GLN A 738 29.10 16.80 -1.83
CA GLN A 738 28.00 17.52 -2.48
C GLN A 738 26.96 18.03 -1.47
N MET A 739 26.36 19.20 -1.76
CA MET A 739 25.35 19.82 -0.90
C MET A 739 23.95 19.29 -1.19
N GLY A 740 23.20 19.00 -0.12
CA GLY A 740 21.74 18.99 -0.13
C GLY A 740 21.20 20.21 0.62
N TYR A 741 20.01 20.71 0.28
CA TYR A 741 19.42 21.77 1.11
C TYR A 741 19.03 21.18 2.46
N LEU A 742 19.24 21.94 3.54
CA LEU A 742 18.83 21.56 4.90
C LEU A 742 17.32 21.77 5.04
N PHE A 743 16.55 20.69 5.24
CA PHE A 743 15.07 20.75 5.35
C PHE A 743 14.55 20.50 6.76
N GLY A 744 15.41 20.02 7.66
CA GLY A 744 15.03 19.90 9.06
C GLY A 744 16.07 19.19 9.91
N GLY A 745 15.65 18.67 11.05
CA GLY A 745 16.58 18.09 12.03
C GLY A 745 16.24 18.49 13.46
N GLY A 746 16.99 17.97 14.42
CA GLY A 746 16.85 18.33 15.83
C GLY A 746 17.82 17.54 16.71
N LEU A 747 17.66 17.63 18.03
CA LEU A 747 18.53 16.96 19.00
C LEU A 747 17.90 15.67 19.52
N TYR A 748 18.69 14.62 19.67
CA TYR A 748 18.38 13.46 20.49
C TYR A 748 19.10 13.58 21.85
N ASP A 749 18.63 12.82 22.84
CA ASP A 749 19.27 12.74 24.13
C ASP A 749 20.69 12.17 24.04
N GLU A 750 21.60 12.68 24.88
CA GLU A 750 22.98 12.20 24.95
C GLU A 750 23.11 10.88 25.70
N ARG A 751 22.10 10.50 26.48
CA ARG A 751 22.10 9.27 27.28
C ARG A 751 21.87 8.00 26.43
N GLY A 752 21.77 8.14 25.11
CA GLY A 752 21.60 7.01 24.21
C GLY A 752 20.27 6.29 24.43
N ASN A 753 19.15 7.01 24.54
CA ASN A 753 17.83 6.38 24.46
C ASN A 753 17.16 6.60 23.11
N GLY A 754 17.72 7.48 22.25
CA GLY A 754 17.12 7.82 20.97
C GLY A 754 15.89 8.71 21.13
N ILE A 755 15.81 9.45 22.23
CA ILE A 755 14.65 10.28 22.57
C ILE A 755 14.86 11.69 22.01
N LYS A 756 13.91 12.21 21.22
CA LYS A 756 13.95 13.58 20.70
C LYS A 756 13.90 14.62 21.85
N ARG A 757 14.73 15.66 21.76
CA ARG A 757 14.76 16.82 22.67
C ARG A 757 15.09 18.13 21.92
N GLY A 758 14.86 19.27 22.56
CA GLY A 758 15.18 20.60 22.04
C GLY A 758 14.37 20.96 20.79
N LEU A 759 14.86 21.92 20.01
CA LEU A 759 14.18 22.37 18.79
C LEU A 759 14.29 21.33 17.67
N TRP A 760 13.19 21.14 16.95
CA TRP A 760 13.01 20.19 15.87
C TRP A 760 12.28 20.79 14.68
N ILE A 761 12.66 20.31 13.49
CA ILE A 761 11.94 20.53 12.24
C ILE A 761 11.55 19.14 11.69
N ASP A 762 10.25 18.85 11.80
CA ASP A 762 9.60 17.66 11.26
C ASP A 762 8.99 17.96 9.88
N LEU A 763 8.81 16.91 9.08
CA LEU A 763 8.14 16.97 7.77
C LEU A 763 6.80 16.22 7.90
N HIS A 764 5.71 16.82 7.43
CA HIS A 764 4.41 16.14 7.39
C HIS A 764 4.38 15.15 6.21
N TYR A 765 4.06 13.88 6.49
CA TYR A 765 4.01 12.79 5.49
C TYR A 765 2.55 12.55 5.09
N PRO A 766 2.20 12.30 3.80
CA PRO A 766 3.06 11.79 2.73
C PRO A 766 3.54 12.79 1.67
N VAL A 767 4.84 12.76 1.37
CA VAL A 767 5.54 13.62 0.42
C VAL A 767 5.37 13.08 -1.02
N PHE A 768 4.14 13.08 -1.55
CA PHE A 768 3.88 12.65 -2.93
C PHE A 768 3.96 13.77 -3.97
N CYS A 769 4.30 15.00 -3.59
CA CYS A 769 4.43 16.14 -4.50
C CYS A 769 5.57 17.08 -4.08
N ASP A 770 6.06 17.90 -5.02
CA ASP A 770 7.16 18.86 -4.88
C ASP A 770 6.96 19.95 -3.78
N LYS A 771 5.84 19.91 -3.06
CA LYS A 771 5.46 20.87 -2.02
C LYS A 771 5.50 20.22 -0.64
N GLN A 772 6.35 20.76 0.23
CA GLN A 772 6.64 20.22 1.55
C GLN A 772 5.94 21.04 2.65
N VAL A 773 5.42 20.35 3.66
CA VAL A 773 4.92 20.96 4.91
C VAL A 773 5.95 20.73 6.00
N PHE A 774 6.47 21.81 6.57
CA PHE A 774 7.40 21.80 7.70
C PHE A 774 6.66 22.02 9.00
N ILE A 775 7.06 21.32 10.06
CA ILE A 775 6.50 21.47 11.39
C ILE A 775 7.67 21.74 12.35
N ILE A 776 7.75 22.95 12.89
CA ILE A 776 8.87 23.42 13.71
C ILE A 776 8.40 23.59 15.15
N GLY A 777 9.12 23.04 16.12
CA GLY A 777 8.85 23.25 17.55
C GLY A 777 9.78 22.43 18.43
N GLU A 778 9.52 22.38 19.74
CA GLU A 778 10.44 21.74 20.68
C GLU A 778 9.93 20.38 21.17
N TYR A 779 10.87 19.46 21.42
CA TYR A 779 10.62 18.22 22.15
C TYR A 779 11.25 18.28 23.55
N LYS A 780 10.58 17.72 24.56
CA LYS A 780 11.11 17.43 25.90
C LYS A 780 10.77 15.98 26.22
N ASN A 781 11.78 15.16 26.51
CA ASN A 781 11.62 13.73 26.80
C ASN A 781 10.79 12.97 25.73
N GLY A 782 11.02 13.28 24.45
CA GLY A 782 10.34 12.60 23.33
C GLY A 782 8.92 13.09 23.06
N LYS A 783 8.41 14.04 23.84
CA LYS A 783 7.08 14.64 23.68
C LYS A 783 7.20 16.06 23.12
N LYS A 784 6.26 16.47 22.28
CA LYS A 784 6.19 17.85 21.77
C LYS A 784 5.83 18.80 22.92
N THR A 785 6.53 19.93 23.03
CA THR A 785 6.32 20.95 24.06
C THR A 785 6.47 22.35 23.48
N GLY A 786 5.92 23.37 24.14
CA GLY A 786 6.07 24.77 23.75
C GLY A 786 5.35 25.11 22.45
N LYS A 787 5.77 26.20 21.78
CA LYS A 787 5.16 26.66 20.53
C LYS A 787 5.61 25.82 19.34
N TRP A 788 4.64 25.39 18.54
CA TRP A 788 4.84 24.72 17.26
C TRP A 788 4.28 25.56 16.12
N ARG A 789 4.96 25.56 14.98
CA ARG A 789 4.58 26.29 13.76
C ARG A 789 4.60 25.32 12.59
N VAL A 790 3.72 25.54 11.63
CA VAL A 790 3.56 24.72 10.44
C VAL A 790 3.65 25.64 9.23
N SER A 791 4.58 25.35 8.32
CA SER A 791 4.82 26.16 7.13
C SER A 791 4.68 25.32 5.87
N TYR A 792 4.12 25.91 4.80
CA TYR A 792 3.91 25.25 3.51
C TYR A 792 4.78 25.86 2.42
N ASN A 793 5.46 25.00 1.67
CA ASN A 793 6.31 25.40 0.55
C ASN A 793 5.50 25.46 -0.75
N ASN A 794 4.93 26.63 -1.08
CA ASN A 794 4.28 26.85 -2.38
C ASN A 794 5.14 27.65 -3.36
N GLN A 795 6.05 28.48 -2.85
CA GLN A 795 7.12 29.29 -3.47
C GLN A 795 7.64 30.21 -2.35
N GLN A 796 8.88 30.73 -2.44
CA GLN A 796 9.41 31.69 -1.44
C GLN A 796 8.59 32.99 -1.44
N PRO A 797 8.18 33.55 -0.28
CA PRO A 797 8.45 33.11 1.10
C PRO A 797 7.52 31.99 1.60
N TYR A 798 7.97 31.21 2.59
CA TYR A 798 7.15 30.17 3.23
C TYR A 798 5.90 30.76 3.89
N ILE A 799 4.76 30.13 3.67
CA ILE A 799 3.50 30.55 4.28
C ILE A 799 3.31 29.76 5.58
N GLU A 800 3.22 30.44 6.72
CA GLU A 800 2.82 29.82 8.00
C GLU A 800 1.32 29.47 7.91
N ILE A 801 1.02 28.17 7.77
CA ILE A 801 -0.35 27.66 7.60
C ILE A 801 -0.93 27.06 8.88
N GLY A 802 -0.13 26.94 9.94
CA GLY A 802 -0.58 26.41 11.23
C GLY A 802 0.35 26.78 12.37
N TYR A 803 -0.16 26.79 13.60
CA TYR A 803 0.64 26.98 14.82
C TYR A 803 -0.14 26.53 16.06
N GLY A 804 0.54 26.38 17.19
CA GLY A 804 -0.11 26.16 18.49
C GLY A 804 0.86 25.84 19.60
N TYR A 805 0.37 25.48 20.79
CA TYR A 805 1.21 25.19 21.95
C TYR A 805 0.95 23.79 22.50
N TYR A 806 2.02 23.07 22.86
CA TYR A 806 1.93 21.82 23.61
C TYR A 806 2.38 22.05 25.06
N ALA A 807 1.64 21.46 26.01
CA ALA A 807 2.04 21.35 27.40
C ALA A 807 3.21 20.36 27.57
N GLU A 808 3.85 20.35 28.74
CA GLU A 808 5.00 19.47 29.01
C GLU A 808 4.67 17.97 28.90
N ASN A 809 3.40 17.60 29.11
CA ASN A 809 2.94 16.22 29.01
C ASN A 809 2.69 15.75 27.56
N GLY A 810 2.84 16.64 26.56
CA GLY A 810 2.60 16.36 25.15
C GLY A 810 1.20 16.71 24.64
N ASN A 811 0.32 17.26 25.49
CA ASN A 811 -1.05 17.60 25.11
C ASN A 811 -1.11 19.00 24.48
N LYS A 812 -2.00 19.19 23.48
CA LYS A 812 -2.27 20.51 22.88
C LYS A 812 -2.96 21.42 23.91
N ILE A 813 -2.54 22.69 23.98
CA ILE A 813 -3.10 23.75 24.83
C ILE A 813 -3.17 25.10 24.09
N GLY A 814 -4.06 25.98 24.53
CA GLY A 814 -4.19 27.35 24.04
C GLY A 814 -4.72 27.43 22.61
N GLN A 815 -4.44 28.55 21.93
CA GLN A 815 -4.89 28.79 20.55
C GLN A 815 -4.09 27.96 19.54
N TRP A 816 -4.79 27.35 18.60
CA TRP A 816 -4.27 26.47 17.57
C TRP A 816 -4.81 26.86 16.20
N ASN A 817 -3.97 26.69 15.18
CA ASN A 817 -4.33 26.62 13.77
C ASN A 817 -3.85 25.24 13.26
N ASP A 818 -4.75 24.27 13.27
CA ASP A 818 -4.51 22.84 13.02
C ASP A 818 -4.70 22.48 11.55
N LEU A 819 -3.94 21.52 11.04
CA LEU A 819 -4.11 21.03 9.67
C LEU A 819 -5.19 19.97 9.59
N TYR A 820 -5.92 19.94 8.48
CA TYR A 820 -6.73 18.76 8.14
C TYR A 820 -5.85 17.53 7.95
N GLN A 821 -6.31 16.36 8.42
CA GLN A 821 -5.54 15.11 8.32
C GLN A 821 -5.23 14.73 6.86
N GLY A 822 -6.10 15.10 5.92
CA GLY A 822 -5.89 14.93 4.49
C GLY A 822 -5.20 16.10 3.80
N PHE A 823 -4.48 16.98 4.52
CA PHE A 823 -3.89 18.18 3.95
C PHE A 823 -2.93 17.84 2.80
N ASN A 824 -3.26 18.30 1.60
CA ASN A 824 -2.43 18.13 0.41
C ASN A 824 -2.66 19.29 -0.57
N GLN A 825 -2.00 19.27 -1.73
CA GLN A 825 -2.10 20.33 -2.73
C GLN A 825 -3.53 20.60 -3.26
N HIS A 826 -4.44 19.63 -3.14
CA HIS A 826 -5.86 19.72 -3.52
C HIS A 826 -6.81 19.88 -2.32
N LYS A 827 -6.30 19.75 -1.09
CA LYS A 827 -7.06 19.79 0.18
C LYS A 827 -6.35 20.68 1.20
N GLN A 828 -6.38 22.00 1.01
CA GLN A 828 -5.65 22.93 1.86
C GLN A 828 -6.56 23.53 2.96
N ILE A 829 -6.92 22.70 3.94
CA ILE A 829 -7.89 23.03 4.99
C ILE A 829 -7.18 23.15 6.34
N THR A 830 -7.53 24.19 7.10
CA THR A 830 -7.03 24.44 8.46
C THR A 830 -8.17 24.73 9.42
N TYR A 831 -7.95 24.47 10.71
CA TYR A 831 -8.92 24.64 11.78
C TYR A 831 -8.34 25.57 12.85
N LYS A 832 -8.97 26.70 13.14
CA LYS A 832 -8.53 27.62 14.20
C LYS A 832 -9.43 27.54 15.41
N GLY A 833 -8.87 27.35 16.60
CA GLY A 833 -9.63 27.35 17.84
C GLY A 833 -8.75 27.06 19.04
N GLU A 834 -9.35 26.76 20.19
CA GLU A 834 -8.62 26.53 21.44
C GLU A 834 -8.58 25.06 21.83
N TYR A 835 -7.43 24.60 22.35
CA TYR A 835 -7.29 23.33 23.04
C TYR A 835 -7.10 23.53 24.55
N ARG A 836 -7.68 22.65 25.36
CA ARG A 836 -7.41 22.51 26.81
C ARG A 836 -7.10 21.05 27.12
N ASN A 837 -5.90 20.77 27.62
CA ASN A 837 -5.42 19.43 27.95
C ASN A 837 -5.53 18.38 26.80
N GLY A 838 -5.46 18.82 25.54
CA GLY A 838 -5.59 17.95 24.38
C GLY A 838 -6.99 17.85 23.78
N HIS A 839 -7.99 18.46 24.43
CA HIS A 839 -9.38 18.53 23.97
C HIS A 839 -9.66 19.87 23.28
N LYS A 840 -10.40 19.87 22.18
CA LYS A 840 -10.90 21.08 21.53
C LYS A 840 -12.00 21.69 22.39
N ILE A 841 -11.92 22.98 22.65
CA ILE A 841 -12.93 23.72 23.43
C ILE A 841 -13.33 25.01 22.71
N GLY A 842 -14.53 25.52 23.01
CA GLY A 842 -14.99 26.82 22.51
C GLY A 842 -15.14 26.89 20.99
N ARG A 843 -14.97 28.08 20.42
CA ARG A 843 -15.16 28.31 18.98
C ARG A 843 -14.00 27.76 18.15
N TRP A 844 -14.35 27.05 17.09
CA TRP A 844 -13.45 26.48 16.10
C TRP A 844 -13.90 26.86 14.69
N ASP A 845 -13.10 27.66 14.00
CA ASP A 845 -13.35 28.14 12.64
C ASP A 845 -12.57 27.30 11.61
N ILE A 846 -13.16 27.04 10.45
CA ILE A 846 -12.59 26.24 9.37
C ILE A 846 -12.18 27.16 8.23
N TYR A 847 -10.92 27.10 7.82
CA TYR A 847 -10.39 27.89 6.72
C TYR A 847 -9.93 27.01 5.57
N TYR A 848 -10.30 27.39 4.35
CA TYR A 848 -9.82 26.77 3.11
C TYR A 848 -8.93 27.75 2.35
N ARG A 849 -7.76 27.30 1.89
CA ARG A 849 -6.89 28.08 1.03
C ARG A 849 -7.30 27.91 -0.42
N ASP A 850 -7.83 28.99 -0.99
CA ASP A 850 -8.02 29.11 -2.42
C ASP A 850 -6.64 29.27 -3.08
N THR A 851 -6.20 28.26 -3.83
CA THR A 851 -4.87 28.22 -4.44
C THR A 851 -4.68 29.27 -5.53
N LEU A 852 -5.77 29.76 -6.13
CA LEU A 852 -5.72 30.83 -7.15
C LEU A 852 -5.53 32.20 -6.49
N LYS A 853 -6.08 32.40 -5.30
CA LYS A 853 -6.03 33.68 -4.57
C LYS A 853 -4.92 33.77 -3.53
N ASP A 854 -4.31 32.63 -3.21
CA ASP A 854 -3.35 32.49 -2.11
C ASP A 854 -3.87 33.05 -0.76
N ALA A 855 -5.17 32.86 -0.50
CA ALA A 855 -5.84 33.37 0.68
C ALA A 855 -6.64 32.27 1.39
N PHE A 856 -6.58 32.26 2.71
CA PHE A 856 -7.43 31.43 3.56
C PHE A 856 -8.76 32.13 3.78
N ILE A 857 -9.84 31.52 3.31
CA ILE A 857 -11.21 31.98 3.52
C ILE A 857 -11.89 31.11 4.57
N GLU A 858 -12.59 31.73 5.52
CA GLU A 858 -13.42 31.03 6.49
C GLU A 858 -14.62 30.41 5.75
N ILE A 859 -14.75 29.09 5.83
CA ILE A 859 -15.80 28.33 5.13
C ILE A 859 -16.70 27.55 6.10
N GLY A 860 -16.39 27.54 7.39
CA GLY A 860 -17.21 26.87 8.37
C GLY A 860 -16.68 26.93 9.79
N GLY A 861 -17.17 26.06 10.67
CA GLY A 861 -16.82 26.05 12.09
C GLY A 861 -18.01 25.94 13.03
N GLY A 862 -17.76 25.94 14.33
CA GLY A 862 -18.78 25.92 15.38
C GLY A 862 -18.19 25.88 16.78
N LEU A 863 -18.97 25.47 17.78
CA LEU A 863 -18.57 25.44 19.19
C LEU A 863 -18.35 24.00 19.68
N TYR A 864 -17.28 23.78 20.45
CA TYR A 864 -17.09 22.60 21.28
C TYR A 864 -17.41 22.92 22.74
N ASP A 865 -17.85 21.91 23.48
CA ASP A 865 -17.98 21.95 24.93
C ASP A 865 -16.62 22.13 25.64
N GLU A 866 -16.63 22.35 26.96
CA GLU A 866 -15.40 22.58 27.72
C GLU A 866 -14.64 21.30 28.14
N GLY A 867 -15.25 20.12 27.96
CA GLY A 867 -14.72 18.85 28.47
C GLY A 867 -14.17 17.94 27.38
N ASP A 868 -15.06 17.43 26.54
CA ASP A 868 -14.80 16.18 25.80
C ASP A 868 -14.63 16.39 24.29
N SER A 869 -14.45 17.63 23.83
CA SER A 869 -14.44 17.96 22.39
C SER A 869 -15.75 17.56 21.69
N ILE A 870 -16.86 17.73 22.40
CA ILE A 870 -18.21 17.45 21.92
C ILE A 870 -18.73 18.70 21.21
N LYS A 871 -19.16 18.56 19.95
CA LYS A 871 -19.75 19.66 19.17
C LYS A 871 -21.09 20.08 19.79
N ILE A 872 -21.30 21.39 19.91
CA ILE A 872 -22.53 22.02 20.41
C ILE A 872 -22.89 23.28 19.59
N GLY A 873 -24.16 23.67 19.61
CA GLY A 873 -24.62 24.91 18.97
C GLY A 873 -24.58 24.87 17.45
N LYS A 874 -24.49 26.03 16.80
CA LYS A 874 -24.43 26.13 15.33
C LYS A 874 -23.09 25.63 14.79
N TRP A 875 -23.14 24.84 13.73
CA TRP A 875 -21.97 24.31 13.03
C TRP A 875 -22.11 24.39 11.52
N ILE A 876 -20.97 24.54 10.85
CA ILE A 876 -20.78 24.30 9.42
C ILE A 876 -19.69 23.24 9.29
N ASP A 877 -20.07 22.02 8.90
CA ASP A 877 -19.18 20.88 8.66
C ASP A 877 -18.76 20.79 7.19
N LEU A 878 -17.62 20.16 6.94
CA LEU A 878 -17.17 19.82 5.59
C LEU A 878 -17.57 18.40 5.22
N ASP A 879 -17.85 18.17 3.94
CA ASP A 879 -17.94 16.81 3.40
C ASP A 879 -16.62 16.03 3.54
N GLU A 880 -16.68 14.72 3.75
CA GLU A 880 -15.47 13.88 3.88
C GLU A 880 -14.59 13.94 2.60
N GLY A 881 -15.24 14.07 1.46
CA GLY A 881 -14.60 14.25 0.15
C GLY A 881 -14.10 15.66 -0.11
N PHE A 882 -14.23 16.61 0.82
CA PHE A 882 -13.96 18.03 0.57
C PHE A 882 -12.58 18.24 -0.05
N ASN A 883 -12.56 18.79 -1.26
CA ASN A 883 -11.36 19.13 -2.00
C ASN A 883 -11.66 20.24 -3.02
N TYR A 884 -10.66 20.64 -3.79
CA TYR A 884 -10.81 21.64 -4.85
C TYR A 884 -12.02 21.38 -5.77
N TYR A 885 -12.29 20.14 -6.16
CA TYR A 885 -13.38 19.71 -7.04
C TYR A 885 -14.72 19.40 -6.32
N LYS A 886 -14.72 19.33 -4.98
CA LYS A 886 -15.91 19.00 -4.16
C LYS A 886 -15.94 19.90 -2.94
N GLN A 887 -16.54 21.09 -3.06
CA GLN A 887 -16.63 22.07 -1.96
C GLN A 887 -18.03 22.08 -1.34
N VAL A 888 -18.39 20.98 -0.66
CA VAL A 888 -19.70 20.80 -0.01
C VAL A 888 -19.59 21.04 1.50
N THR A 889 -20.52 21.81 2.05
CA THR A 889 -20.65 22.08 3.48
C THR A 889 -22.04 21.72 4.00
N TYR A 890 -22.11 21.40 5.30
CA TYR A 890 -23.34 21.06 6.00
C TYR A 890 -23.54 22.01 7.18
N LYS A 891 -24.62 22.78 7.20
CA LYS A 891 -24.87 23.82 8.19
C LYS A 891 -26.08 23.49 9.06
N GLY A 892 -25.93 23.42 10.36
CA GLY A 892 -27.04 23.13 11.28
C GLY A 892 -26.65 23.27 12.75
N PHE A 893 -27.34 22.54 13.62
CA PHE A 893 -27.10 22.58 15.06
C PHE A 893 -26.67 21.22 15.61
N TYR A 894 -25.78 21.26 16.60
CA TYR A 894 -25.41 20.13 17.44
C TYR A 894 -25.92 20.30 18.88
N VAL A 895 -26.36 19.21 19.48
CA VAL A 895 -26.61 19.07 20.93
C VAL A 895 -25.92 17.79 21.38
N ASN A 896 -25.01 17.90 22.35
CA ASN A 896 -24.21 16.78 22.88
C ASN A 896 -23.54 15.93 21.78
N GLY A 897 -22.97 16.58 20.78
CA GLY A 897 -22.21 15.91 19.71
C GLY A 897 -23.10 15.29 18.62
N LYS A 898 -24.42 15.41 18.73
CA LYS A 898 -25.38 14.90 17.75
C LYS A 898 -26.09 16.02 17.00
N LYS A 899 -26.35 15.80 15.72
CA LYS A 899 -27.05 16.76 14.85
C LYS A 899 -28.52 16.84 15.23
N VAL A 900 -29.07 18.05 15.37
CA VAL A 900 -30.48 18.30 15.68
C VAL A 900 -31.08 19.37 14.76
N GLY A 901 -32.40 19.33 14.56
CA GLY A 901 -33.13 20.35 13.82
C GLY A 901 -32.73 20.46 12.35
N ARG A 902 -32.89 21.65 11.76
CA ARG A 902 -32.61 21.88 10.33
C ARG A 902 -31.11 21.86 10.03
N TRP A 903 -30.77 21.08 9.01
CA TRP A 903 -29.45 21.00 8.42
C TRP A 903 -29.51 21.28 6.93
N ASP A 904 -28.80 22.31 6.51
CA ASP A 904 -28.71 22.78 5.14
C ASP A 904 -27.42 22.24 4.48
N ILE A 905 -27.50 21.84 3.22
CA ILE A 905 -26.35 21.39 2.42
C ILE A 905 -26.03 22.50 1.42
N GLU A 906 -24.85 23.08 1.53
CA GLU A 906 -24.41 24.12 0.63
C GLU A 906 -23.24 23.64 -0.24
N PHE A 907 -23.17 24.11 -1.48
CA PHE A 907 -22.10 23.78 -2.42
C PHE A 907 -21.53 25.03 -3.07
N LYS A 908 -20.21 25.11 -3.11
CA LYS A 908 -19.48 26.19 -3.77
C LYS A 908 -18.90 25.68 -5.10
N ARG A 909 -19.26 26.34 -6.19
CA ARG A 909 -18.70 26.07 -7.53
C ARG A 909 -17.38 26.79 -7.72
N ASP A 910 -16.51 26.23 -8.57
CA ASP A 910 -15.11 26.64 -8.77
C ASP A 910 -14.92 28.14 -9.11
N ASP A 911 -15.92 28.80 -9.70
CA ASP A 911 -15.93 30.21 -10.07
C ASP A 911 -16.68 31.12 -9.07
N SER A 912 -17.61 30.57 -8.29
CA SER A 912 -18.43 31.31 -7.34
C SER A 912 -17.71 31.57 -6.02
N GLN A 913 -17.83 32.79 -5.47
CA GLN A 913 -17.37 33.08 -4.10
C GLN A 913 -18.39 32.67 -3.03
N GLN A 914 -19.60 32.29 -3.42
CA GLN A 914 -20.72 32.05 -2.52
C GLN A 914 -21.13 30.58 -2.54
N PHE A 915 -21.45 30.05 -1.38
CA PHE A 915 -22.09 28.75 -1.23
C PHE A 915 -23.56 28.85 -1.61
N SER A 916 -24.03 27.94 -2.46
CA SER A 916 -25.45 27.85 -2.84
C SER A 916 -26.11 26.71 -2.07
N LEU A 917 -27.31 26.93 -1.54
CA LEU A 917 -28.10 25.88 -0.90
C LEU A 917 -28.54 24.85 -1.95
N ILE A 918 -28.09 23.61 -1.83
CA ILE A 918 -28.39 22.52 -2.78
C ILE A 918 -29.17 21.37 -2.15
N GLY A 919 -29.30 21.33 -0.83
CA GLY A 919 -30.07 20.29 -0.15
C GLY A 919 -30.21 20.52 1.35
N GLY A 920 -30.58 19.48 2.07
CA GLY A 920 -30.80 19.54 3.52
C GLY A 920 -32.08 18.85 3.99
N GLY A 921 -32.28 18.83 5.30
CA GLY A 921 -33.45 18.23 5.94
C GLY A 921 -33.45 18.43 7.46
N LEU A 922 -34.30 17.69 8.16
CA LEU A 922 -34.44 17.80 9.62
C LEU A 922 -33.83 16.59 10.31
N TYR A 923 -33.09 16.83 11.39
CA TYR A 923 -32.80 15.86 12.43
C TYR A 923 -33.80 16.02 13.57
N ASP A 924 -34.01 14.94 14.33
CA ASP A 924 -34.83 14.98 15.54
C ASP A 924 -34.33 16.04 16.54
N LEU A 925 -35.25 16.60 17.33
CA LEU A 925 -34.93 17.61 18.33
C LEU A 925 -34.51 16.99 19.67
N GLU A 926 -34.73 15.68 19.86
CA GLU A 926 -34.43 14.95 21.09
C GLU A 926 -32.92 14.68 21.24
N GLY A 927 -32.13 14.92 20.20
CA GLY A 927 -30.70 14.66 20.20
C GLY A 927 -30.41 13.17 20.08
N SER A 928 -31.24 12.40 19.36
CA SER A 928 -30.89 11.04 18.97
C SER A 928 -29.87 11.06 17.82
N GLY A 929 -29.93 12.07 16.95
CA GLY A 929 -29.09 12.24 15.75
C GLY A 929 -29.73 11.62 14.51
N GLU A 930 -31.02 11.30 14.56
CA GLU A 930 -31.76 10.64 13.51
C GLU A 930 -32.39 11.65 12.55
N LYS A 931 -32.32 11.35 11.25
CA LYS A 931 -32.99 12.14 10.22
C LYS A 931 -34.51 11.90 10.27
N ILE A 932 -35.29 12.96 10.11
CA ILE A 932 -36.76 12.95 10.05
C ILE A 932 -37.28 13.88 8.95
N GLY A 933 -38.51 13.65 8.47
CA GLY A 933 -39.18 14.51 7.51
C GLY A 933 -38.52 14.53 6.13
N SER A 934 -38.78 15.58 5.34
CA SER A 934 -38.25 15.69 3.99
C SER A 934 -36.75 16.01 3.97
N TRP A 935 -36.01 15.35 3.08
CA TRP A 935 -34.58 15.48 2.88
C TRP A 935 -34.22 15.60 1.40
N ILE A 936 -33.21 16.40 1.13
CA ILE A 936 -32.44 16.39 -0.12
C ILE A 936 -30.99 16.03 0.28
N GLU A 937 -30.49 14.89 -0.17
CA GLU A 937 -29.16 14.37 0.14
C GLU A 937 -28.27 14.33 -1.10
N LEU A 938 -26.94 14.31 -0.91
CA LEU A 938 -25.99 14.14 -2.00
C LEU A 938 -25.52 12.68 -2.09
N ASP A 939 -25.21 12.22 -3.30
CA ASP A 939 -24.51 10.96 -3.50
C ASP A 939 -23.05 11.04 -3.00
N ALA A 940 -22.48 9.89 -2.61
CA ALA A 940 -21.08 9.81 -2.20
C ALA A 940 -20.12 10.28 -3.32
N GLN A 941 -20.50 10.03 -4.58
CA GLN A 941 -19.76 10.45 -5.78
C GLN A 941 -20.06 11.89 -6.22
N PHE A 942 -20.82 12.67 -5.43
CA PHE A 942 -21.11 14.06 -5.78
C PHE A 942 -19.80 14.85 -5.95
N ASP A 943 -19.55 15.37 -7.14
CA ASP A 943 -18.44 16.28 -7.43
C ASP A 943 -18.85 17.31 -8.48
N ASN A 944 -17.89 18.08 -8.99
CA ASN A 944 -18.16 19.07 -10.03
C ASN A 944 -18.57 18.45 -11.39
N GLN A 945 -18.27 17.18 -11.66
CA GLN A 945 -18.58 16.47 -12.90
C GLN A 945 -19.93 15.73 -12.84
N LYS A 946 -20.22 15.10 -11.70
CA LYS A 946 -21.42 14.29 -11.46
C LYS A 946 -22.11 14.75 -10.18
N GLN A 947 -23.27 15.36 -10.32
CA GLN A 947 -24.06 15.81 -9.18
C GLN A 947 -25.31 14.94 -9.09
N GLU A 948 -25.32 14.01 -8.14
CA GLU A 948 -26.47 13.15 -7.86
C GLU A 948 -27.07 13.54 -6.52
N THR A 949 -28.39 13.78 -6.50
CA THR A 949 -29.12 14.15 -5.29
C THR A 949 -30.35 13.27 -5.08
N TYR A 950 -30.65 12.94 -3.84
CA TYR A 950 -31.80 12.13 -3.45
C TYR A 950 -32.79 12.98 -2.68
N ILE A 951 -34.03 13.08 -3.15
CA ILE A 951 -35.13 13.80 -2.50
C ILE A 951 -36.11 12.79 -1.95
N GLY A 952 -36.50 12.88 -0.69
CA GLY A 952 -37.58 12.04 -0.15
C GLY A 952 -37.78 12.24 1.34
N VAL A 953 -38.36 11.26 2.03
CA VAL A 953 -38.75 11.39 3.44
C VAL A 953 -38.02 10.39 4.32
N TYR A 954 -37.57 10.85 5.48
CA TYR A 954 -37.06 10.06 6.58
C TYR A 954 -38.10 9.91 7.69
N ASN A 955 -38.11 8.74 8.32
CA ASN A 955 -38.82 8.49 9.58
C ASN A 955 -37.88 7.72 10.52
N ASN A 956 -37.52 8.32 11.66
CA ASN A 956 -36.61 7.77 12.67
C ASN A 956 -35.32 7.21 12.06
N GLY A 957 -34.62 8.03 11.28
CA GLY A 957 -33.36 7.67 10.64
C GLY A 957 -33.47 6.73 9.43
N GLN A 958 -34.66 6.27 9.05
CA GLN A 958 -34.87 5.39 7.91
C GLN A 958 -35.55 6.10 6.73
N LYS A 959 -35.08 5.85 5.50
CA LYS A 959 -35.75 6.33 4.28
C LYS A 959 -37.08 5.61 4.10
N VAL A 960 -38.17 6.37 3.99
CA VAL A 960 -39.54 5.89 3.81
C VAL A 960 -40.23 6.60 2.65
N GLY A 961 -41.29 6.01 2.11
CA GLY A 961 -42.14 6.66 1.11
C GLY A 961 -41.46 6.80 -0.26
N PHE A 962 -41.90 7.78 -1.05
CA PHE A 962 -41.31 8.05 -2.36
C PHE A 962 -40.01 8.84 -2.24
N TRP A 963 -39.04 8.48 -3.08
CA TRP A 963 -37.81 9.24 -3.27
C TRP A 963 -37.52 9.42 -4.75
N ASP A 964 -37.04 10.61 -5.08
CA ASP A 964 -36.55 10.97 -6.39
C ASP A 964 -35.02 11.03 -6.37
N LEU A 965 -34.35 10.35 -7.31
CA LEU A 965 -32.93 10.54 -7.58
C LEU A 965 -32.79 11.47 -8.79
N LEU A 966 -32.19 12.63 -8.56
CA LEU A 966 -31.92 13.64 -9.58
C LEU A 966 -30.45 13.56 -9.98
N VAL A 967 -30.19 13.30 -11.26
CA VAL A 967 -28.82 13.22 -11.80
C VAL A 967 -28.56 14.40 -12.72
N TYR A 968 -27.52 15.17 -12.40
CA TYR A 968 -27.01 16.27 -13.21
C TYR A 968 -25.62 15.94 -13.73
N TYR A 969 -25.45 16.11 -15.04
CA TYR A 969 -24.17 16.03 -15.70
C TYR A 969 -23.83 17.40 -16.26
N GLN A 970 -22.59 17.86 -16.08
CA GLN A 970 -22.12 19.07 -16.75
C GLN A 970 -21.95 18.80 -18.24
N ASP A 971 -22.86 19.33 -19.07
CA ASP A 971 -22.58 19.63 -20.47
C ASP A 971 -22.49 21.16 -20.63
N ASN A 972 -21.51 21.59 -21.43
CA ASN A 972 -21.08 22.97 -21.65
C ASN A 972 -22.19 24.05 -21.66
N TYR A 973 -21.98 25.09 -20.83
CA TYR A 973 -22.51 26.47 -20.90
C TYR A 973 -24.01 26.66 -21.18
N TYR A 974 -24.80 27.00 -20.15
CA TYR A 974 -25.75 28.15 -20.07
C TYR A 974 -26.67 27.97 -18.85
N TRP A 975 -26.61 28.89 -17.87
CA TRP A 975 -27.54 28.97 -16.72
C TRP A 975 -28.40 30.23 -16.88
N GLN A 976 -29.73 30.10 -16.73
CA GLN A 976 -30.67 31.23 -16.61
C GLN A 976 -31.27 31.25 -15.21
N ASP A 977 -31.21 32.41 -14.55
CA ASP A 977 -31.92 32.69 -13.31
C ASP A 977 -33.43 32.69 -13.57
N SER A 978 -34.20 31.88 -12.86
CA SER A 978 -35.66 31.97 -12.84
C SER A 978 -36.19 31.82 -11.41
N ASN A 979 -37.14 32.68 -11.05
CA ASN A 979 -37.84 32.68 -9.76
C ASN A 979 -39.09 31.81 -9.89
N LEU A 980 -39.20 30.75 -9.07
CA LEU A 980 -40.42 29.96 -8.94
C LEU A 980 -40.75 29.80 -7.44
N TYR A 981 -41.95 30.22 -7.08
CA TYR A 981 -42.62 29.93 -5.80
C TYR A 981 -43.37 28.60 -5.95
N ASP A 982 -43.60 27.91 -4.82
CA ASP A 982 -44.41 26.69 -4.64
C ASP A 982 -43.78 25.33 -4.95
N ILE A 983 -43.07 24.76 -3.95
CA ILE A 983 -43.17 23.32 -3.58
C ILE A 983 -43.03 23.14 -2.04
N PHE A 984 -42.46 24.08 -1.30
CA PHE A 984 -42.40 24.03 0.18
C PHE A 984 -42.94 25.33 0.77
N GLU A 985 -44.11 25.29 1.40
CA GLU A 985 -44.86 26.47 1.91
C GLU A 985 -44.12 27.36 2.93
N ASN A 986 -42.86 27.08 3.31
CA ASN A 986 -42.08 27.91 4.23
C ASN A 986 -40.60 28.13 3.84
N CYS A 987 -40.21 27.86 2.58
CA CYS A 987 -38.82 28.02 2.14
C CYS A 987 -38.69 29.06 1.03
N LYS A 988 -38.30 30.31 1.37
CA LYS A 988 -37.73 31.25 0.39
C LYS A 988 -36.29 30.81 0.07
N VAL A 989 -36.14 29.82 -0.79
CA VAL A 989 -34.84 29.45 -1.36
C VAL A 989 -34.74 30.14 -2.73
N GLN A 990 -33.73 30.99 -2.92
CA GLN A 990 -33.25 31.29 -4.27
C GLN A 990 -32.66 30.00 -4.83
N GLN A 991 -33.51 29.17 -5.41
CA GLN A 991 -33.11 27.90 -5.97
C GLN A 991 -32.52 28.18 -7.35
N ILE A 992 -31.22 27.93 -7.50
CA ILE A 992 -30.65 27.70 -8.83
C ILE A 992 -31.31 26.42 -9.33
N ILE A 993 -32.31 26.54 -10.20
CA ILE A 993 -33.03 25.38 -10.73
C ILE A 993 -32.09 24.65 -11.68
N LEU A 994 -31.38 23.70 -11.12
CA LEU A 994 -30.79 22.63 -11.87
C LEU A 994 -31.95 21.76 -12.37
N PHE A 995 -32.20 21.75 -13.68
CA PHE A 995 -33.13 20.80 -14.27
C PHE A 995 -32.40 19.46 -14.49
N PRO A 996 -32.77 18.40 -13.75
CA PRO A 996 -32.09 17.12 -13.89
C PRO A 996 -32.38 16.58 -15.28
N LYS A 997 -31.32 16.11 -15.95
CA LYS A 997 -31.49 15.45 -17.25
C LYS A 997 -32.21 14.12 -17.06
N ILE A 998 -31.90 13.41 -15.98
CA ILE A 998 -32.50 12.12 -15.64
C ILE A 998 -33.05 12.17 -14.20
N VAL A 999 -34.30 11.74 -14.04
CA VAL A 999 -35.00 11.61 -12.77
C VAL A 999 -35.40 10.15 -12.60
N TYR A 1000 -35.08 9.54 -11.46
CA TYR A 1000 -35.60 8.22 -11.11
C TYR A 1000 -36.59 8.40 -9.97
N LYS A 1001 -37.85 8.00 -10.17
CA LYS A 1001 -38.91 8.10 -9.16
C LYS A 1001 -39.30 6.73 -8.67
N GLY A 1002 -39.41 6.52 -7.36
CA GLY A 1002 -39.97 5.28 -6.82
C GLY A 1002 -40.02 5.26 -5.30
N LYS A 1003 -40.40 4.12 -4.70
CA LYS A 1003 -40.60 4.02 -3.25
C LYS A 1003 -39.44 3.35 -2.52
N PHE A 1004 -39.23 3.72 -1.26
CA PHE A 1004 -38.33 3.10 -0.29
C PHE A 1004 -39.09 2.59 0.95
N LYS A 1005 -38.70 1.41 1.43
CA LYS A 1005 -39.14 0.78 2.68
C LYS A 1005 -37.90 0.28 3.41
N ASN A 1006 -37.68 0.70 4.65
CA ASN A 1006 -36.50 0.34 5.45
C ASN A 1006 -35.16 0.59 4.70
N CYS A 1007 -35.01 1.77 4.09
CA CYS A 1007 -33.83 2.15 3.30
C CYS A 1007 -33.57 1.33 2.03
N LYS A 1008 -34.53 0.50 1.58
CA LYS A 1008 -34.43 -0.31 0.36
C LYS A 1008 -35.51 0.07 -0.64
N LYS A 1009 -35.18 0.07 -1.93
CA LYS A 1009 -36.11 0.36 -3.04
C LYS A 1009 -37.17 -0.74 -3.13
N PHE A 1010 -38.44 -0.37 -3.34
CA PHE A 1010 -39.54 -1.33 -3.50
C PHE A 1010 -40.59 -0.82 -4.50
N GLY A 1011 -41.35 -1.73 -5.09
CA GLY A 1011 -42.40 -1.42 -6.05
C GLY A 1011 -41.87 -0.81 -7.36
N ARG A 1012 -42.77 -0.16 -8.11
CA ARG A 1012 -42.45 0.46 -9.42
C ARG A 1012 -41.53 1.67 -9.27
N TRP A 1013 -40.53 1.72 -10.14
CA TRP A 1013 -39.59 2.82 -10.33
C TRP A 1013 -39.63 3.29 -11.78
N ASP A 1014 -39.84 4.58 -11.99
CA ASP A 1014 -39.90 5.19 -13.32
C ASP A 1014 -38.60 5.97 -13.57
N ILE A 1015 -38.08 5.90 -14.80
CA ILE A 1015 -36.95 6.71 -15.27
C ILE A 1015 -37.49 7.73 -16.24
N GLU A 1016 -37.27 8.98 -15.91
CA GLU A 1016 -37.80 10.15 -16.58
C GLU A 1016 -36.62 10.96 -17.13
N TYR A 1017 -36.73 11.45 -18.37
CA TYR A 1017 -35.69 12.26 -19.01
C TYR A 1017 -36.27 13.57 -19.53
N ARG A 1018 -35.48 14.62 -19.36
CA ARG A 1018 -35.79 15.95 -19.86
C ARG A 1018 -34.85 16.32 -21.00
N LYS A 1019 -35.40 16.46 -22.21
CA LYS A 1019 -34.64 16.79 -23.43
C LYS A 1019 -34.12 18.22 -23.42
N ASP A 1020 -34.93 19.17 -22.98
CA ASP A 1020 -34.61 20.60 -22.87
C ASP A 1020 -35.30 21.20 -21.62
N ASN A 1021 -34.76 22.27 -21.03
CA ASN A 1021 -35.28 22.88 -19.80
C ASN A 1021 -36.78 23.28 -19.87
N CYS A 1022 -37.32 23.49 -21.08
CA CYS A 1022 -38.68 23.93 -21.33
C CYS A 1022 -39.64 22.83 -21.83
N LYS A 1023 -39.20 21.56 -21.96
CA LYS A 1023 -40.03 20.47 -22.50
C LYS A 1023 -40.58 19.56 -21.39
N PRO A 1024 -41.73 18.90 -21.63
CA PRO A 1024 -42.29 17.91 -20.71
C PRO A 1024 -41.27 16.82 -20.40
N ILE A 1025 -41.33 16.30 -19.17
CA ILE A 1025 -40.54 15.15 -18.77
C ILE A 1025 -41.12 13.92 -19.45
N GLU A 1026 -40.31 13.18 -20.21
CA GLU A 1026 -40.73 11.94 -20.86
C GLU A 1026 -40.25 10.74 -20.03
N GLN A 1027 -41.15 9.79 -19.75
CA GLN A 1027 -40.74 8.51 -19.18
C GLN A 1027 -39.96 7.73 -20.25
N ILE A 1028 -38.67 7.48 -19.99
CA ILE A 1028 -37.76 6.77 -20.90
C ILE A 1028 -37.41 5.36 -20.43
N GLY A 1029 -37.77 5.01 -19.20
CA GLY A 1029 -37.53 3.68 -18.67
C GLY A 1029 -38.15 3.46 -17.30
N GLY A 1030 -37.65 2.45 -16.60
CA GLY A 1030 -38.18 2.01 -15.31
C GLY A 1030 -38.32 0.51 -15.20
N GLY A 1031 -38.75 0.06 -14.03
CA GLY A 1031 -39.04 -1.35 -13.73
C GLY A 1031 -39.53 -1.49 -12.30
N SER A 1032 -39.67 -2.72 -11.80
CA SER A 1032 -40.16 -2.95 -10.44
C SER A 1032 -39.09 -3.56 -9.55
N TYR A 1033 -39.10 -3.15 -8.29
CA TYR A 1033 -38.44 -3.85 -7.19
C TYR A 1033 -39.46 -4.73 -6.47
N ASP A 1034 -39.00 -5.74 -5.73
CA ASP A 1034 -39.85 -6.60 -4.92
C ASP A 1034 -40.72 -5.78 -3.94
N GLU A 1035 -41.93 -6.27 -3.67
CA GLU A 1035 -42.89 -5.62 -2.77
C GLU A 1035 -42.54 -5.82 -1.28
N GLU A 1036 -41.65 -6.77 -0.97
CA GLU A 1036 -41.22 -7.06 0.40
C GLU A 1036 -40.34 -5.92 0.95
N GLY A 1037 -39.70 -5.16 0.06
CA GLY A 1037 -38.77 -4.09 0.40
C GLY A 1037 -37.35 -4.60 0.59
N ASN A 1038 -36.96 -5.64 -0.14
CA ASN A 1038 -35.60 -6.20 -0.09
C ASN A 1038 -34.61 -5.47 -1.02
N GLY A 1039 -35.07 -4.57 -1.88
CA GLY A 1039 -34.21 -3.84 -2.82
C GLY A 1039 -33.87 -4.64 -4.07
N VAL A 1040 -34.61 -5.71 -4.35
CA VAL A 1040 -34.34 -6.67 -5.41
C VAL A 1040 -35.14 -6.30 -6.67
N LYS A 1041 -34.45 -6.02 -7.78
CA LYS A 1041 -35.11 -5.78 -9.08
C LYS A 1041 -35.83 -7.05 -9.56
N ILE A 1042 -37.06 -6.89 -10.06
CA ILE A 1042 -37.90 -7.96 -10.60
C ILE A 1042 -38.62 -7.51 -11.88
N GLY A 1043 -39.00 -8.46 -12.72
CA GLY A 1043 -39.81 -8.21 -13.91
C GLY A 1043 -39.06 -7.48 -15.02
N GLN A 1044 -39.80 -6.82 -15.90
CA GLN A 1044 -39.22 -6.06 -17.01
C GLN A 1044 -38.58 -4.75 -16.52
N TRP A 1045 -37.42 -4.42 -17.07
CA TRP A 1045 -36.67 -3.21 -16.79
C TRP A 1045 -36.16 -2.57 -18.08
N ILE A 1046 -36.30 -1.25 -18.15
CA ILE A 1046 -35.63 -0.41 -19.13
C ILE A 1046 -34.62 0.45 -18.37
N GLU A 1047 -33.33 0.22 -18.61
CA GLU A 1047 -32.20 0.91 -17.98
C GLU A 1047 -31.55 1.91 -18.94
N VAL A 1048 -31.04 3.02 -18.43
CA VAL A 1048 -30.22 3.97 -19.18
C VAL A 1048 -28.73 3.62 -19.09
N ASP A 1049 -28.01 3.75 -20.20
CA ASP A 1049 -26.55 3.58 -20.25
C ASP A 1049 -25.84 4.62 -19.35
N GLU A 1050 -24.71 4.27 -18.76
CA GLU A 1050 -23.92 5.18 -17.91
C GLU A 1050 -23.43 6.43 -18.67
N ASN A 1051 -23.32 6.36 -20.01
CA ASN A 1051 -22.99 7.46 -20.91
C ASN A 1051 -24.23 7.98 -21.66
N PHE A 1052 -25.42 7.93 -21.05
CA PHE A 1052 -26.68 8.30 -21.70
C PHE A 1052 -26.63 9.67 -22.42
N ASN A 1053 -25.93 10.66 -21.86
CA ASN A 1053 -25.83 12.00 -22.47
C ASN A 1053 -25.18 11.98 -23.86
N ASN A 1054 -24.23 11.08 -24.11
CA ASN A 1054 -23.49 11.04 -25.38
C ASN A 1054 -24.19 10.18 -26.43
N ASN A 1055 -24.85 9.09 -26.02
CA ASN A 1055 -25.31 8.05 -26.93
C ASN A 1055 -26.82 7.74 -26.87
N GLN A 1056 -27.55 8.37 -25.95
CA GLN A 1056 -29.00 8.17 -25.70
C GLN A 1056 -29.43 6.70 -25.74
N THR A 1057 -28.60 5.82 -25.19
CA THR A 1057 -28.78 4.37 -25.25
C THR A 1057 -29.54 3.88 -24.03
N ILE A 1058 -30.59 3.08 -24.25
CA ILE A 1058 -31.30 2.34 -23.21
C ILE A 1058 -31.16 0.83 -23.43
N TYR A 1059 -31.35 0.06 -22.37
CA TYR A 1059 -31.30 -1.40 -22.36
C TYR A 1059 -32.62 -1.94 -21.82
N ASP A 1060 -33.33 -2.73 -22.61
CA ASP A 1060 -34.62 -3.35 -22.26
C ASP A 1060 -34.42 -4.85 -22.01
N GLY A 1061 -34.77 -5.33 -20.82
CA GLY A 1061 -34.62 -6.73 -20.46
C GLY A 1061 -35.35 -7.10 -19.18
N TYR A 1062 -35.10 -8.29 -18.66
CA TYR A 1062 -35.79 -8.81 -17.48
C TYR A 1062 -34.84 -9.04 -16.32
N TYR A 1063 -35.35 -8.81 -15.12
CA TYR A 1063 -34.75 -9.20 -13.87
C TYR A 1063 -35.57 -10.33 -13.21
N ASN A 1064 -34.87 -11.33 -12.68
CA ASN A 1064 -35.45 -12.34 -11.79
C ASN A 1064 -34.61 -12.38 -10.51
N ASN A 1065 -35.22 -12.02 -9.38
CA ASN A 1065 -34.55 -11.94 -8.08
C ASN A 1065 -33.22 -11.18 -8.11
N GLY A 1066 -33.20 -10.00 -8.75
CA GLY A 1066 -32.05 -9.11 -8.81
C GLY A 1066 -30.98 -9.52 -9.83
N GLN A 1067 -31.15 -10.65 -10.53
CA GLN A 1067 -30.27 -11.07 -11.62
C GLN A 1067 -30.86 -10.70 -12.97
N LYS A 1068 -30.03 -10.15 -13.87
CA LYS A 1068 -30.38 -9.96 -15.27
C LYS A 1068 -30.60 -11.34 -15.91
N VAL A 1069 -31.79 -11.58 -16.44
CA VAL A 1069 -32.16 -12.83 -17.13
C VAL A 1069 -32.66 -12.53 -18.54
N GLY A 1070 -32.57 -13.52 -19.42
CA GLY A 1070 -32.99 -13.38 -20.82
C GLY A 1070 -32.07 -12.50 -21.66
N VAL A 1071 -32.55 -12.12 -22.84
CA VAL A 1071 -31.84 -11.25 -23.79
C VAL A 1071 -32.11 -9.79 -23.43
N TRP A 1072 -31.06 -9.01 -23.23
CA TRP A 1072 -31.14 -7.56 -23.04
C TRP A 1072 -30.92 -6.84 -24.37
N VAL A 1073 -31.94 -6.13 -24.83
CA VAL A 1073 -31.94 -5.43 -26.12
C VAL A 1073 -31.42 -4.02 -25.91
N LYS A 1074 -30.25 -3.73 -26.50
CA LYS A 1074 -29.72 -2.37 -26.60
C LYS A 1074 -30.56 -1.60 -27.62
N LYS A 1075 -31.24 -0.54 -27.18
CA LYS A 1075 -32.01 0.38 -28.05
C LYS A 1075 -31.32 1.73 -28.03
N GLN A 1076 -31.04 2.27 -29.21
CA GLN A 1076 -30.57 3.65 -29.35
C GLN A 1076 -31.79 4.52 -29.62
N ARG A 1077 -31.98 5.58 -28.84
CA ARG A 1077 -33.10 6.49 -29.03
C ARG A 1077 -32.86 7.31 -30.30
N GLU A 1078 -33.87 7.37 -31.18
CA GLU A 1078 -33.88 8.23 -32.38
C GLU A 1078 -34.12 9.71 -32.05
#